data_AF-A0A3M7IFA4-F1
#
_entry.id   AF-A0A3M7IFA4-F1
#
_cell.length_a   1.000
_cell.length_b   1.000
_cell.length_c   1.000
_cell.angle_alpha   90.00
_cell.angle_beta   90.00
_cell.angle_gamma   90.00
#
_symmetry.space_group_name_H-M   'P 1'
#
loop_
_entity.id
_entity.type
_entity.pdbx_description
1 polymer ?
#
loop_
_entity_poly.entity_id
_entity_poly.type
_entity_poly.pdbx_seq_one_letter_code
_entity_poly.pdbx_strand_id
1 'polypeptide(L)'
;MPSTSPGAPSPFAQILPGAPTQSLQAISTLTYRYRRYIVYISGKRLNILFSPTKLIHVLDFKDELVAVTGQSQTGKVAVASKTHVYILEPVTEGWNKIWWEKALLLRREDAEDEIACLSWGGEGEIILGGSKALSLYSTIPRSRRGSPIVTPIDGEEVEERRALWSKRVAAPLRSVAFSPTAGSIATCTGRDRLVKIWRRLSFEDGLFDYTYLAHGGIVTHIEWRPLDEHAEERRGSGIGGRHEEDPEVLYTIATDGMLRMWRTGGMHDLDILVLHTTVDLVAAIPQSPSLSSKGKSQERLPPRYCFPLPADKFSAAVTAATARLKKDQISHSLEHLKEILSKSPDVIIALDGQGRMSAWGLQSIGHKRRIDTPEARDAFHVAHQEGLDIRFGKDVNVGFEAWLEDDTISVLAHRFDGHVEFWQGDIETFLSPSAAGPERLKKVADWTGQSSSVEALQPIEGGQALISRSESGDVAKWNLGADGLLHLSAEQVDFPSERVSSPELDVEQQFQDGTIRSVNDQVAAFVSVDGKQLLIVAVHEGYIEHRASLKKPIKHLSLLSPAQSQSLLAVGFDENVEILVQGPYEHGSDSATWSSIKDVSVSGLGLTINALEWLKDGALAIATSNGLLLSENNTPLDHLGGELQQKLDNGPQQIKTVPLVHLARKLKQPLPAWHPGTLMYLVHSGKPSAAINVFCKLLDYLKFWSEDDHLPSLLDFDPRKILEDEHHLELDTVRDLVEQLEWKHLPAISDKEQKHLICILHALAYISEHMRGLDTHALRYLFHWKLQLLQTEDPEKGQPNGTQSAPQMQWREIAFAYHSTTQQPLLDILVLHYDNKITWDVARSLGITAWLADKEALERVFESLAQATYRQTSPPDPINASLYFLALHKKPTLLSLWRIATWHREQRATMNFLKRDFSQPDARTAAKKNAYALMGKRRFEYAAAFFLLAEDPTSASNILAGQCEDVMLAIAVGRLYSGDGSPALRKLLQERLMPDAERDGDRWLLSWGHALLRERQQAAQALVLPHHRVRSWEGDEPTTLILYRELRKSSSQDEYQAVLRAARVFRRMGLWLPALDLVSNWQFLPADVQEQSPPKMNGVADSKETSTEAPNANEPPSLLDGYDMPPPEDNEKAAREAKAAELLRKLKEKKDGPPKEQEVKKPPPTQFKEPDANSLLDSFGF
;
A
#
# COMPACT_ATOMS: atom_id res chain seq x y z
N MET A 1 -34.81 21.01 10.92
CA MET A 1 -33.35 21.09 10.73
C MET A 1 -32.82 19.72 10.36
N PRO A 2 -32.38 19.49 9.11
CA PRO A 2 -31.52 18.36 8.81
C PRO A 2 -30.07 18.78 9.05
N SER A 3 -29.39 18.01 9.89
CA SER A 3 -27.96 18.11 10.20
C SER A 3 -27.12 18.19 8.93
N THR A 4 -26.37 19.27 8.76
CA THR A 4 -25.16 19.37 7.92
C THR A 4 -24.07 18.50 8.54
N SER A 5 -24.27 17.18 8.59
CA SER A 5 -23.16 16.29 8.87
C SER A 5 -22.22 16.36 7.67
N PRO A 6 -20.98 16.86 7.81
CA PRO A 6 -20.02 16.75 6.72
C PRO A 6 -19.86 15.26 6.45
N GLY A 7 -20.22 14.82 5.23
CA GLY A 7 -19.79 13.50 4.78
C GLY A 7 -18.27 13.43 4.92
N ALA A 8 -17.72 12.22 5.10
CA ALA A 8 -16.29 12.01 5.29
C ALA A 8 -15.43 12.92 4.37
N PRO A 9 -14.36 13.54 4.91
CA PRO A 9 -13.47 14.39 4.12
C PRO A 9 -12.91 13.61 2.93
N SER A 10 -12.69 14.31 1.81
CA SER A 10 -12.05 13.72 0.64
C SER A 10 -10.66 13.21 1.02
N PRO A 11 -10.22 12.01 0.58
CA PRO A 11 -8.85 11.55 0.80
C PRO A 11 -7.82 12.25 -0.11
N PHE A 12 -8.29 13.16 -0.98
CA PHE A 12 -7.49 13.88 -1.96
C PHE A 12 -7.36 15.35 -1.59
N ALA A 13 -6.13 15.85 -1.65
CA ALA A 13 -5.81 17.27 -1.52
C ALA A 13 -6.34 18.08 -2.71
N GLN A 14 -6.32 17.47 -3.91
CA GLN A 14 -6.78 18.10 -5.15
C GLN A 14 -7.46 17.07 -6.06
N ILE A 15 -8.50 17.52 -6.76
CA ILE A 15 -9.20 16.75 -7.79
C ILE A 15 -9.18 17.56 -9.08
N LEU A 16 -8.59 17.00 -10.14
CA LEU A 16 -8.54 17.56 -11.49
C LEU A 16 -9.27 16.60 -12.43
N PRO A 17 -10.58 16.75 -12.65
CA PRO A 17 -11.41 15.74 -13.31
C PRO A 17 -11.34 15.76 -14.86
N GLY A 18 -10.30 16.39 -15.42
CA GLY A 18 -10.02 16.47 -16.86
C GLY A 18 -10.48 17.78 -17.51
N ALA A 19 -10.11 17.99 -18.77
CA ALA A 19 -10.47 19.20 -19.50
C ALA A 19 -11.98 19.24 -19.81
N PRO A 20 -12.72 20.29 -19.40
CA PRO A 20 -14.11 20.45 -19.77
C PRO A 20 -14.26 20.55 -21.29
N THR A 21 -15.30 19.92 -21.82
CA THR A 21 -15.60 19.94 -23.25
C THR A 21 -16.02 21.33 -23.67
N GLN A 22 -15.51 21.83 -24.80
CA GLN A 22 -15.81 23.16 -25.34
C GLN A 22 -17.22 23.24 -25.96
N SER A 23 -18.26 23.06 -25.12
CA SER A 23 -19.67 23.13 -25.48
C SER A 23 -20.44 24.05 -24.55
N LEU A 24 -21.50 24.68 -25.08
CA LEU A 24 -22.38 25.56 -24.31
C LEU A 24 -23.16 24.84 -23.20
N GLN A 25 -23.38 23.53 -23.35
CA GLN A 25 -24.06 22.69 -22.36
C GLN A 25 -23.12 21.63 -21.78
N ALA A 26 -21.83 21.95 -21.63
CA ALA A 26 -20.88 21.04 -21.01
C ALA A 26 -21.01 20.95 -19.48
N ILE A 27 -21.72 21.90 -18.85
CA ILE A 27 -21.91 21.99 -17.40
C ILE A 27 -23.39 22.21 -17.09
N SER A 28 -23.86 21.61 -16.01
CA SER A 28 -25.18 21.88 -15.43
C SER A 28 -25.13 21.65 -13.92
N THR A 29 -25.97 22.35 -13.16
CA THR A 29 -26.24 22.02 -11.76
C THR A 29 -27.64 21.45 -11.57
N LEU A 30 -27.81 20.65 -10.52
CA LEU A 30 -29.11 20.13 -10.09
C LEU A 30 -29.17 20.00 -8.58
N THR A 31 -30.36 20.14 -8.01
CA THR A 31 -30.61 19.92 -6.59
C THR A 31 -31.39 18.62 -6.42
N TYR A 32 -30.87 17.67 -5.66
CA TYR A 32 -31.55 16.42 -5.35
C TYR A 32 -31.39 16.09 -3.87
N ARG A 33 -32.50 15.76 -3.18
CA ARG A 33 -32.53 15.56 -1.72
C ARG A 33 -31.88 16.70 -0.92
N TYR A 34 -32.22 17.94 -1.26
CA TYR A 34 -31.71 19.16 -0.61
C TYR A 34 -30.18 19.36 -0.72
N ARG A 35 -29.54 18.68 -1.67
CA ARG A 35 -28.11 18.81 -1.97
C ARG A 35 -27.93 19.18 -3.43
N ARG A 36 -27.06 20.15 -3.69
CA ARG A 36 -26.68 20.50 -5.06
C ARG A 36 -25.55 19.62 -5.54
N TYR A 37 -25.65 19.19 -6.79
CA TYR A 37 -24.62 18.48 -7.53
C TYR A 37 -24.25 19.28 -8.76
N ILE A 38 -22.98 19.23 -9.12
CA ILE A 38 -22.41 19.85 -10.31
C ILE A 38 -22.06 18.71 -11.25
N VAL A 39 -22.62 18.75 -12.44
CA VAL A 39 -22.32 17.78 -13.49
C VAL A 39 -21.59 18.48 -14.61
N TYR A 40 -20.47 17.93 -15.04
CA TYR A 40 -19.77 18.47 -16.19
C TYR A 40 -19.07 17.40 -17.03
N ILE A 41 -18.92 17.71 -18.31
CA ILE A 41 -18.41 16.80 -19.32
C ILE A 41 -16.92 17.03 -19.57
N SER A 42 -16.15 15.95 -19.57
CA SER A 42 -14.72 15.93 -19.91
C SER A 42 -14.45 14.86 -20.97
N GLY A 43 -14.45 15.25 -22.26
CA GLY A 43 -14.30 14.31 -23.38
C GLY A 43 -15.41 13.27 -23.43
N LYS A 44 -15.06 12.00 -23.14
CA LYS A 44 -16.01 10.87 -23.11
C LYS A 44 -16.66 10.63 -21.74
N ARG A 45 -16.47 11.54 -20.79
CA ARG A 45 -16.84 11.35 -19.39
C ARG A 45 -17.83 12.37 -18.88
N LEU A 46 -18.66 11.90 -17.97
CA LEU A 46 -19.45 12.75 -17.10
C LEU A 46 -18.87 12.71 -15.69
N ASN A 47 -18.45 13.87 -15.19
CA ASN A 47 -18.04 14.07 -13.80
C ASN A 47 -19.22 14.59 -12.98
N ILE A 48 -19.53 13.95 -11.85
CA ILE A 48 -20.54 14.39 -10.90
C ILE A 48 -19.87 14.75 -9.58
N LEU A 49 -19.94 16.02 -9.19
CA LEU A 49 -19.32 16.56 -7.98
C LEU A 49 -20.38 17.07 -7.02
N PHE A 50 -20.12 16.92 -5.72
CA PHE A 50 -20.94 17.53 -4.67
C PHE A 50 -20.37 18.88 -4.23
N SER A 51 -19.05 19.03 -4.27
CA SER A 51 -18.36 20.27 -3.94
C SER A 51 -17.11 20.44 -4.80
N PRO A 52 -16.45 21.60 -4.77
CA PRO A 52 -15.18 21.86 -5.47
C PRO A 52 -14.09 20.79 -5.24
N THR A 53 -14.14 20.13 -4.07
CA THR A 53 -13.14 19.19 -3.57
C THR A 53 -13.70 17.78 -3.36
N LYS A 54 -14.96 17.51 -3.73
CA LYS A 54 -15.61 16.21 -3.51
C LYS A 54 -16.28 15.68 -4.78
N LEU A 55 -15.60 14.71 -5.40
CA LEU A 55 -16.11 13.90 -6.50
C LEU A 55 -17.03 12.80 -5.97
N ILE A 56 -18.16 12.58 -6.64
CA ILE A 56 -19.16 11.57 -6.25
C ILE A 56 -19.12 10.37 -7.20
N HIS A 57 -19.16 10.62 -8.50
CA HIS A 57 -19.16 9.56 -9.51
C HIS A 57 -18.62 10.10 -10.83
N VAL A 58 -17.88 9.25 -11.55
CA VAL A 58 -17.47 9.46 -12.94
C VAL A 58 -18.05 8.33 -13.77
N LEU A 59 -18.67 8.67 -14.88
CA LEU A 59 -19.29 7.72 -15.81
C LEU A 59 -18.62 7.82 -17.18
N ASP A 60 -18.20 6.68 -17.69
CA ASP A 60 -17.58 6.54 -19.01
C ASP A 60 -18.61 6.23 -20.10
N PHE A 61 -18.41 6.85 -21.27
CA PHE A 61 -19.23 6.69 -22.47
C PHE A 61 -18.36 6.34 -23.68
N LYS A 62 -18.97 5.69 -24.67
CA LYS A 62 -18.28 5.26 -25.89
C LYS A 62 -17.82 6.43 -26.78
N ASP A 63 -18.69 7.43 -26.92
CA ASP A 63 -18.53 8.57 -27.80
C ASP A 63 -18.24 9.84 -27.01
N GLU A 64 -17.58 10.83 -27.64
CA GLU A 64 -17.39 12.14 -27.04
C GLU A 64 -18.73 12.81 -26.76
N LEU A 65 -18.87 13.30 -25.53
CA LEU A 65 -20.08 13.92 -25.03
C LEU A 65 -20.09 15.41 -25.42
N VAL A 66 -21.27 15.95 -25.69
CA VAL A 66 -21.46 17.32 -26.18
C VAL A 66 -22.42 18.14 -25.33
N ALA A 67 -23.36 17.51 -24.62
CA ALA A 67 -24.34 18.22 -23.80
C ALA A 67 -24.78 17.41 -22.57
N VAL A 68 -24.95 18.10 -21.44
CA VAL A 68 -25.50 17.57 -20.20
C VAL A 68 -26.56 18.53 -19.64
N THR A 69 -27.61 18.00 -19.04
CA THR A 69 -28.58 18.78 -18.28
C THR A 69 -29.17 17.95 -17.13
N GLY A 70 -29.25 18.53 -15.94
CA GLY A 70 -29.86 17.91 -14.76
C GLY A 70 -31.28 18.40 -14.48
N GLN A 71 -32.12 17.53 -13.93
CA GLN A 71 -33.47 17.87 -13.48
C GLN A 71 -33.56 17.78 -11.95
N SER A 72 -33.82 18.90 -11.27
CA SER A 72 -33.90 18.93 -9.80
C SER A 72 -35.11 18.18 -9.22
N GLN A 73 -36.23 18.07 -9.93
CA GLN A 73 -37.43 17.38 -9.39
C GLN A 73 -37.20 15.88 -9.15
N THR A 74 -36.50 15.22 -10.08
CA THR A 74 -36.30 13.76 -10.07
C THR A 74 -34.86 13.38 -9.73
N GLY A 75 -33.92 14.31 -9.86
CA GLY A 75 -32.47 14.07 -9.80
C GLY A 75 -31.91 13.39 -11.05
N LYS A 76 -32.72 13.22 -12.11
CA LYS A 76 -32.28 12.61 -13.37
C LYS A 76 -31.29 13.53 -14.10
N VAL A 77 -30.34 12.93 -14.79
CA VAL A 77 -29.35 13.64 -15.61
C VAL A 77 -29.44 13.12 -17.04
N ALA A 78 -29.61 14.02 -18.00
CA ALA A 78 -29.54 13.67 -19.41
C ALA A 78 -28.15 14.02 -19.94
N VAL A 79 -27.57 13.09 -20.68
CA VAL A 79 -26.22 13.20 -21.26
C VAL A 79 -26.29 12.82 -22.72
N ALA A 80 -25.75 13.66 -23.59
CA ALA A 80 -25.71 13.39 -25.03
C ALA A 80 -24.28 13.42 -25.57
N SER A 81 -23.97 12.42 -26.40
CA SER A 81 -22.97 12.55 -27.46
C SER A 81 -23.66 13.05 -28.74
N LYS A 82 -22.89 13.24 -29.81
CA LYS A 82 -23.47 13.58 -31.13
C LYS A 82 -24.45 12.52 -31.64
N THR A 83 -24.29 11.29 -31.17
CA THR A 83 -24.92 10.07 -31.71
C THR A 83 -25.93 9.43 -30.76
N HIS A 84 -25.69 9.49 -29.45
CA HIS A 84 -26.45 8.79 -28.42
C HIS A 84 -26.87 9.76 -27.31
N VAL A 85 -28.05 9.55 -26.74
CA VAL A 85 -28.50 10.27 -25.53
C VAL A 85 -28.92 9.27 -24.47
N TYR A 86 -28.36 9.44 -23.28
CA TYR A 86 -28.62 8.62 -22.11
C TYR A 86 -29.33 9.43 -21.05
N ILE A 87 -30.28 8.81 -20.37
CA ILE A 87 -30.86 9.32 -19.12
C ILE A 87 -30.30 8.50 -17.98
N LEU A 88 -29.70 9.20 -17.04
CA LEU A 88 -29.14 8.66 -15.81
C LEU A 88 -30.12 8.88 -14.67
N GLU A 89 -30.31 7.87 -13.83
CA GLU A 89 -31.16 7.95 -12.64
C GLU A 89 -30.30 7.88 -11.36
N PRO A 90 -30.64 8.67 -10.32
CA PRO A 90 -29.94 8.62 -9.05
C PRO A 90 -30.33 7.38 -8.27
N VAL A 91 -29.35 6.56 -7.91
CA VAL A 91 -29.46 5.41 -7.02
C VAL A 91 -28.90 5.80 -5.66
N THR A 92 -29.57 5.38 -4.58
CA THR A 92 -29.19 5.76 -3.21
C THR A 92 -29.09 4.56 -2.30
N GLU A 93 -28.00 4.48 -1.54
CA GLU A 93 -27.80 3.53 -0.46
C GLU A 93 -27.78 4.31 0.87
N GLY A 94 -28.88 4.22 1.62
CA GLY A 94 -29.09 5.04 2.81
C GLY A 94 -29.23 6.54 2.52
N TRP A 95 -28.83 7.38 3.47
CA TRP A 95 -29.00 8.85 3.39
C TRP A 95 -27.81 9.58 2.76
N ASN A 96 -26.62 8.98 2.75
CA ASN A 96 -25.38 9.68 2.42
C ASN A 96 -24.68 9.20 1.15
N LYS A 97 -24.97 7.98 0.68
CA LYS A 97 -24.33 7.41 -0.52
C LYS A 97 -25.32 7.47 -1.69
N ILE A 98 -24.90 8.16 -2.74
CA ILE A 98 -25.69 8.39 -3.95
C ILE A 98 -24.76 8.28 -5.15
N TRP A 99 -25.23 7.66 -6.22
CA TRP A 99 -24.56 7.58 -7.50
C TRP A 99 -25.61 7.58 -8.62
N TRP A 100 -25.17 7.68 -9.88
CA TRP A 100 -26.05 7.69 -11.05
C TRP A 100 -25.78 6.48 -11.92
N GLU A 101 -26.83 5.87 -12.46
CA GLU A 101 -26.75 4.70 -13.36
C GLU A 101 -27.47 4.97 -14.69
N LYS A 102 -27.02 4.32 -15.77
CA LYS A 102 -27.63 4.42 -17.11
C LYS A 102 -29.00 3.73 -17.10
N ALA A 103 -30.09 4.50 -17.14
CA ALA A 103 -31.45 3.95 -17.06
C ALA A 103 -32.15 3.86 -18.42
N LEU A 104 -32.02 4.88 -19.27
CA LEU A 104 -32.70 4.93 -20.57
C LEU A 104 -31.75 5.40 -21.68
N LEU A 105 -31.92 4.83 -22.87
CA LEU A 105 -31.33 5.31 -24.12
C LEU A 105 -32.43 5.94 -24.99
N LEU A 106 -32.23 7.17 -25.46
CA LEU A 106 -33.16 7.82 -26.39
C LEU A 106 -32.73 7.55 -27.84
N ARG A 107 -33.51 6.73 -28.54
CA ARG A 107 -33.28 6.40 -29.94
C ARG A 107 -33.68 7.55 -30.85
N ARG A 108 -32.77 7.92 -31.75
CA ARG A 108 -33.06 8.84 -32.87
C ARG A 108 -33.78 8.13 -34.01
N GLU A 109 -34.62 8.87 -34.72
CA GLU A 109 -35.28 8.37 -35.94
C GLU A 109 -34.36 8.44 -37.16
N ASP A 110 -33.52 9.48 -37.26
CA ASP A 110 -32.51 9.67 -38.30
C ASP A 110 -31.10 9.53 -37.70
N ALA A 111 -30.29 8.62 -38.23
CA ALA A 111 -28.94 8.36 -37.74
C ALA A 111 -27.95 9.50 -38.08
N GLU A 112 -28.23 10.25 -39.14
CA GLU A 112 -27.43 11.39 -39.61
C GLU A 112 -27.74 12.69 -38.84
N ASP A 113 -28.72 12.70 -37.94
CA ASP A 113 -29.12 13.90 -37.18
C ASP A 113 -28.29 14.09 -35.90
N GLU A 114 -27.16 14.80 -35.97
CA GLU A 114 -26.29 15.05 -34.80
C GLU A 114 -26.99 15.88 -33.72
N ILE A 115 -26.92 15.42 -32.47
CA ILE A 115 -27.47 16.12 -31.30
C ILE A 115 -26.54 17.26 -30.90
N ALA A 116 -27.11 18.43 -30.59
CA ALA A 116 -26.35 19.61 -30.17
C ALA A 116 -26.76 20.13 -28.78
N CYS A 117 -28.04 20.04 -28.42
CA CYS A 117 -28.54 20.63 -27.18
C CYS A 117 -29.75 19.89 -26.60
N LEU A 118 -29.93 19.97 -25.29
CA LEU A 118 -30.92 19.28 -24.48
C LEU A 118 -31.67 20.26 -23.57
N SER A 119 -32.94 19.98 -23.27
CA SER A 119 -33.65 20.66 -22.18
C SER A 119 -34.68 19.74 -21.54
N TRP A 120 -34.73 19.74 -20.21
CA TRP A 120 -35.79 19.12 -19.44
C TRP A 120 -37.08 19.94 -19.50
N GLY A 121 -38.21 19.28 -19.64
CA GLY A 121 -39.56 19.86 -19.59
C GLY A 121 -40.28 19.51 -18.29
N GLY A 122 -41.59 19.30 -18.38
CA GLY A 122 -42.45 18.87 -17.25
C GLY A 122 -42.15 17.43 -16.82
N GLU A 123 -43.01 16.83 -15.99
CA GLU A 123 -42.78 15.50 -15.39
C GLU A 123 -42.24 14.47 -16.40
N GLY A 124 -40.94 14.19 -16.32
CA GLY A 124 -40.24 13.22 -17.16
C GLY A 124 -40.18 13.51 -18.66
N GLU A 125 -40.42 14.73 -19.14
CA GLU A 125 -40.26 15.10 -20.56
C GLU A 125 -38.88 15.68 -20.85
N ILE A 126 -38.30 15.35 -22.01
CA ILE A 126 -37.03 15.93 -22.47
C ILE A 126 -37.08 16.20 -23.96
N ILE A 127 -36.53 17.35 -24.38
CA ILE A 127 -36.43 17.74 -25.78
C ILE A 127 -34.98 17.77 -26.24
N LEU A 128 -34.76 17.22 -27.43
CA LEU A 128 -33.47 17.14 -28.10
C LEU A 128 -33.47 18.08 -29.31
N GLY A 129 -32.53 19.00 -29.35
CA GLY A 129 -32.23 19.82 -30.52
C GLY A 129 -31.09 19.20 -31.32
N GLY A 130 -31.39 18.79 -32.55
CA GLY A 130 -30.41 18.23 -33.48
C GLY A 130 -30.07 19.17 -34.64
N SER A 131 -29.20 18.66 -35.51
CA SER A 131 -28.80 19.26 -36.78
C SER A 131 -29.94 19.31 -37.82
N LYS A 132 -30.86 18.35 -37.78
CA LYS A 132 -31.95 18.13 -38.74
C LYS A 132 -33.33 18.13 -38.11
N ALA A 133 -33.49 17.72 -36.84
CA ALA A 133 -34.79 17.69 -36.18
C ALA A 133 -34.78 18.21 -34.74
N LEU A 134 -35.96 18.65 -34.29
CA LEU A 134 -36.31 18.91 -32.90
C LEU A 134 -37.22 17.77 -32.44
N SER A 135 -36.82 17.01 -31.41
CA SER A 135 -37.49 15.77 -31.03
C SER A 135 -37.80 15.72 -29.52
N LEU A 136 -39.04 15.40 -29.16
CA LEU A 136 -39.55 15.30 -27.79
C LEU A 136 -39.63 13.84 -27.34
N TYR A 137 -39.19 13.55 -26.12
CA TYR A 137 -39.17 12.21 -25.52
C TYR A 137 -39.82 12.20 -24.14
N SER A 138 -40.29 11.02 -23.72
CA SER A 138 -40.73 10.77 -22.34
C SER A 138 -39.83 9.74 -21.67
N THR A 139 -39.43 10.07 -20.44
CA THR A 139 -38.60 9.28 -19.54
C THR A 139 -39.43 8.55 -18.47
N ILE A 140 -40.76 8.65 -18.53
CA ILE A 140 -41.68 7.94 -17.61
C ILE A 140 -41.83 6.47 -18.08
N PRO A 141 -41.84 5.48 -17.18
CA PRO A 141 -42.14 4.08 -17.51
C PRO A 141 -43.44 3.92 -18.32
N ARG A 142 -43.43 3.10 -19.38
CA ARG A 142 -44.67 2.76 -20.12
C ARG A 142 -45.63 1.96 -19.22
N SER A 143 -46.94 2.09 -19.45
CA SER A 143 -47.92 1.24 -18.75
C SER A 143 -47.61 -0.26 -18.97
N ARG A 144 -47.91 -1.12 -17.97
CA ARG A 144 -47.50 -2.53 -17.83
C ARG A 144 -47.86 -3.50 -18.98
N ARG A 145 -48.34 -3.04 -20.14
CA ARG A 145 -48.85 -3.89 -21.24
C ARG A 145 -47.89 -4.09 -22.42
N GLY A 146 -46.71 -3.46 -22.43
CA GLY A 146 -45.70 -3.67 -23.49
C GLY A 146 -44.33 -4.01 -22.91
N SER A 147 -43.65 -5.02 -23.45
CA SER A 147 -42.27 -5.33 -23.09
C SER A 147 -41.33 -4.19 -23.51
N PRO A 148 -40.42 -3.72 -22.63
CA PRO A 148 -39.43 -2.72 -23.00
C PRO A 148 -38.51 -3.28 -24.09
N ILE A 149 -38.15 -2.44 -25.06
CA ILE A 149 -37.07 -2.77 -25.99
C ILE A 149 -35.79 -2.47 -25.24
N VAL A 150 -34.92 -3.46 -25.11
CA VAL A 150 -33.64 -3.35 -24.41
C VAL A 150 -32.54 -3.47 -25.44
N THR A 151 -31.57 -2.56 -25.40
CA THR A 151 -30.41 -2.59 -26.28
C THR A 151 -29.17 -2.79 -25.43
N PRO A 152 -28.32 -3.79 -25.74
CA PRO A 152 -27.03 -3.93 -25.07
C PRO A 152 -26.10 -2.81 -25.52
N ILE A 153 -25.68 -1.96 -24.59
CA ILE A 153 -24.71 -0.89 -24.80
C ILE A 153 -23.66 -1.00 -23.70
N ASP A 154 -22.38 -1.03 -24.10
CA ASP A 154 -21.24 -1.14 -23.17
C ASP A 154 -21.29 -2.36 -22.23
N GLY A 155 -21.98 -3.43 -22.64
CA GLY A 155 -22.18 -4.64 -21.82
C GLY A 155 -23.38 -4.57 -20.86
N GLU A 156 -24.09 -3.45 -20.80
CA GLU A 156 -25.29 -3.26 -19.99
C GLU A 156 -26.56 -3.25 -20.85
N GLU A 157 -27.63 -3.84 -20.31
CA GLU A 157 -28.95 -3.87 -20.93
C GLU A 157 -29.74 -2.60 -20.56
N VAL A 158 -29.86 -1.66 -21.50
CA VAL A 158 -30.54 -0.37 -21.27
C VAL A 158 -31.86 -0.30 -22.04
N GLU A 159 -32.93 0.17 -21.40
CA GLU A 159 -34.22 0.37 -22.04
C GLU A 159 -34.16 1.51 -23.09
N GLU A 160 -34.69 1.24 -24.27
CA GLU A 160 -34.70 2.16 -25.41
C GLU A 160 -36.04 2.88 -25.56
N ARG A 161 -36.00 4.21 -25.75
CA ARG A 161 -37.18 5.07 -25.96
C ARG A 161 -37.14 5.80 -27.30
N ARG A 162 -38.27 5.81 -27.99
CA ARG A 162 -38.48 6.58 -29.23
C ARG A 162 -39.12 7.93 -28.93
N ALA A 163 -38.97 8.87 -29.87
CA ALA A 163 -39.58 10.18 -29.78
C ALA A 163 -41.11 10.07 -29.73
N LEU A 164 -41.73 10.90 -28.89
CA LEU A 164 -43.18 11.15 -28.89
C LEU A 164 -43.56 12.06 -30.07
N TRP A 165 -42.68 12.99 -30.40
CA TRP A 165 -42.88 13.97 -31.47
C TRP A 165 -41.53 14.35 -32.06
N SER A 166 -41.47 14.52 -33.38
CA SER A 166 -40.28 15.03 -34.06
C SER A 166 -40.67 15.96 -35.20
N LYS A 167 -39.94 17.07 -35.36
CA LYS A 167 -40.15 18.04 -36.43
C LYS A 167 -38.82 18.48 -37.03
N ARG A 168 -38.72 18.44 -38.37
CA ARG A 168 -37.53 18.90 -39.08
C ARG A 168 -37.29 20.39 -38.86
N VAL A 169 -36.03 20.74 -38.63
CA VAL A 169 -35.55 22.11 -38.52
C VAL A 169 -34.84 22.54 -39.80
N ALA A 170 -34.87 23.84 -40.10
CA ALA A 170 -34.27 24.38 -41.33
C ALA A 170 -32.75 24.54 -41.26
N ALA A 171 -32.21 24.62 -40.04
CA ALA A 171 -30.78 24.72 -39.78
C ALA A 171 -30.46 24.10 -38.40
N PRO A 172 -29.20 23.68 -38.17
CA PRO A 172 -28.78 23.07 -36.91
C PRO A 172 -29.07 23.96 -35.71
N LEU A 173 -29.75 23.38 -34.72
CA LEU A 173 -30.04 24.06 -33.47
C LEU A 173 -28.77 24.19 -32.62
N ARG A 174 -28.61 25.34 -31.99
CA ARG A 174 -27.52 25.61 -31.04
C ARG A 174 -28.01 25.64 -29.60
N SER A 175 -29.25 26.05 -29.38
CA SER A 175 -29.86 26.10 -28.05
C SER A 175 -31.33 25.71 -28.13
N VAL A 176 -31.77 24.96 -27.12
CA VAL A 176 -33.16 24.63 -26.84
C VAL A 176 -33.41 24.81 -25.35
N ALA A 177 -34.52 25.43 -24.99
CA ALA A 177 -34.88 25.65 -23.59
C ALA A 177 -36.40 25.57 -23.41
N PHE A 178 -36.86 24.68 -22.55
CA PHE A 178 -38.25 24.62 -22.11
C PHE A 178 -38.55 25.77 -21.15
N SER A 179 -39.77 26.30 -21.25
CA SER A 179 -40.31 27.14 -20.19
C SER A 179 -40.55 26.30 -18.93
N PRO A 180 -40.54 26.90 -17.73
CA PRO A 180 -40.64 26.14 -16.48
C PRO A 180 -41.90 25.28 -16.34
N THR A 181 -43.01 25.69 -16.97
CA THR A 181 -44.26 24.91 -17.03
C THR A 181 -44.32 23.93 -18.22
N ALA A 182 -43.27 23.90 -19.05
CA ALA A 182 -43.21 23.18 -20.33
C ALA A 182 -44.33 23.55 -21.33
N GLY A 183 -44.97 24.70 -21.13
CA GLY A 183 -45.97 25.26 -22.04
C GLY A 183 -45.38 25.90 -23.29
N SER A 184 -44.10 26.31 -23.24
CA SER A 184 -43.38 26.87 -24.38
C SER A 184 -41.97 26.32 -24.51
N ILE A 185 -41.41 26.34 -25.73
CA ILE A 185 -40.02 25.97 -26.02
C ILE A 185 -39.37 27.13 -26.77
N ALA A 186 -38.20 27.58 -26.33
CA ALA A 186 -37.37 28.52 -27.07
C ALA A 186 -36.28 27.76 -27.82
N THR A 187 -36.07 28.08 -29.09
CA THR A 187 -35.03 27.48 -29.94
C THR A 187 -34.28 28.56 -30.72
N CYS A 188 -32.98 28.36 -30.93
CA CYS A 188 -32.17 29.25 -31.76
C CYS A 188 -31.08 28.47 -32.50
N THR A 189 -30.77 28.93 -33.72
CA THR A 189 -29.68 28.40 -34.55
C THR A 189 -28.42 29.22 -34.33
N GLY A 190 -27.24 28.67 -34.66
CA GLY A 190 -25.96 29.22 -34.20
C GLY A 190 -25.51 30.57 -34.75
N ARG A 191 -26.22 31.12 -35.75
CA ARG A 191 -25.94 32.43 -36.38
C ARG A 191 -27.21 33.26 -36.60
N ASP A 192 -28.30 32.89 -35.93
CA ASP A 192 -29.59 33.57 -36.11
C ASP A 192 -29.68 34.84 -35.27
N ARG A 193 -30.54 35.74 -35.75
CA ARG A 193 -31.04 36.88 -34.97
C ARG A 193 -32.49 36.68 -34.52
N LEU A 194 -33.06 35.53 -34.85
CA LEU A 194 -34.43 35.16 -34.53
C LEU A 194 -34.44 34.02 -33.51
N VAL A 195 -35.06 34.25 -32.36
CA VAL A 195 -35.42 33.16 -31.43
C VAL A 195 -36.80 32.66 -31.80
N LYS A 196 -36.92 31.36 -32.08
CA LYS A 196 -38.20 30.74 -32.37
C LYS A 196 -38.82 30.20 -31.08
N ILE A 197 -40.03 30.65 -30.77
CA ILE A 197 -40.79 30.28 -29.60
C ILE A 197 -41.92 29.37 -30.05
N TRP A 198 -41.94 28.13 -29.57
CA TRP A 198 -42.98 27.15 -29.83
C TRP A 198 -43.95 27.14 -28.65
N ARG A 199 -45.23 27.46 -28.87
CA ARG A 199 -46.27 27.38 -27.83
C ARG A 199 -46.99 26.07 -27.97
N ARG A 200 -47.03 25.29 -26.88
CA ARG A 200 -47.75 24.02 -26.83
C ARG A 200 -49.26 24.27 -26.78
N LEU A 201 -49.98 23.65 -27.70
CA LEU A 201 -51.45 23.71 -27.80
C LEU A 201 -52.13 22.49 -27.18
N SER A 202 -51.48 21.32 -27.24
CA SER A 202 -51.95 20.06 -26.64
C SER A 202 -50.78 19.33 -25.98
N PHE A 203 -50.96 18.91 -24.73
CA PHE A 203 -49.97 18.10 -24.02
C PHE A 203 -49.96 16.66 -24.50
N GLU A 204 -51.13 16.09 -24.81
CA GLU A 204 -51.27 14.70 -25.24
C GLU A 204 -50.77 14.48 -26.68
N ASP A 205 -51.08 15.41 -27.59
CA ASP A 205 -50.79 15.24 -29.03
C ASP A 205 -49.47 15.88 -29.47
N GLY A 206 -48.76 16.57 -28.58
CA GLY A 206 -47.53 17.29 -28.92
C GLY A 206 -47.72 18.34 -30.03
N LEU A 207 -48.86 19.04 -30.02
CA LEU A 207 -49.17 20.08 -31.00
C LEU A 207 -48.56 21.42 -30.58
N PHE A 208 -47.86 22.08 -31.49
CA PHE A 208 -47.18 23.36 -31.25
C PHE A 208 -47.51 24.40 -32.32
N ASP A 209 -47.84 25.61 -31.88
CA ASP A 209 -47.78 26.84 -32.67
C ASP A 209 -46.41 27.53 -32.48
N TYR A 210 -46.05 28.54 -33.28
CA TYR A 210 -44.79 29.25 -33.11
C TYR A 210 -44.80 30.74 -33.47
N THR A 211 -43.93 31.51 -32.81
CA THR A 211 -43.59 32.90 -33.17
C THR A 211 -42.08 33.12 -33.20
N TYR A 212 -41.62 34.24 -33.74
CA TYR A 212 -40.20 34.63 -33.76
C TYR A 212 -39.98 35.94 -32.99
N LEU A 213 -38.93 35.96 -32.17
CA LEU A 213 -38.44 37.15 -31.47
C LEU A 213 -37.20 37.69 -32.19
N ALA A 214 -37.28 38.93 -32.68
CA ALA A 214 -36.20 39.55 -33.45
C ALA A 214 -35.18 40.29 -32.56
N HIS A 215 -33.90 40.16 -32.90
CA HIS A 215 -32.76 40.76 -32.20
C HIS A 215 -31.90 41.61 -33.15
N GLY A 216 -31.18 42.60 -32.60
CA GLY A 216 -30.26 43.45 -33.38
C GLY A 216 -28.96 42.75 -33.79
N GLY A 217 -28.54 41.74 -33.01
CA GLY A 217 -27.35 40.93 -33.24
C GLY A 217 -27.64 39.42 -33.25
N ILE A 218 -26.58 38.62 -33.39
CA ILE A 218 -26.68 37.16 -33.27
C ILE A 218 -27.00 36.80 -31.82
N VAL A 219 -27.98 35.95 -31.59
CA VAL A 219 -28.35 35.53 -30.24
C VAL A 219 -27.30 34.55 -29.70
N THR A 220 -26.76 34.85 -28.53
CA THR A 220 -25.67 34.10 -27.90
C THR A 220 -26.12 33.33 -26.67
N HIS A 221 -27.19 33.76 -25.99
CA HIS A 221 -27.71 33.12 -24.77
C HIS A 221 -29.24 33.17 -24.74
N ILE A 222 -29.86 32.11 -24.27
CA ILE A 222 -31.31 31.96 -24.08
C ILE A 222 -31.54 31.17 -22.80
N GLU A 223 -32.29 31.74 -21.87
CA GLU A 223 -32.55 31.12 -20.57
C GLU A 223 -33.92 31.53 -20.06
N TRP A 224 -34.70 30.55 -19.59
CA TRP A 224 -35.96 30.82 -18.90
C TRP A 224 -35.71 31.07 -17.42
N ARG A 225 -36.41 32.04 -16.84
CA ARG A 225 -36.41 32.27 -15.40
C ARG A 225 -36.98 31.04 -14.68
N PRO A 226 -36.27 30.44 -13.71
CA PRO A 226 -36.79 29.34 -12.91
C PRO A 226 -38.08 29.69 -12.15
N LEU A 227 -38.89 28.67 -11.81
CA LEU A 227 -40.04 28.85 -10.91
C LEU A 227 -39.57 29.13 -9.48
N ASP A 228 -40.32 29.97 -8.76
CA ASP A 228 -40.13 30.16 -7.32
C ASP A 228 -40.42 28.83 -6.59
N GLU A 229 -39.49 28.40 -5.75
CA GLU A 229 -39.60 27.16 -4.95
C GLU A 229 -40.80 27.16 -4.00
N HIS A 230 -41.28 28.32 -3.58
CA HIS A 230 -42.47 28.47 -2.71
C HIS A 230 -43.77 28.67 -3.51
N ALA A 231 -43.70 28.63 -4.86
CA ALA A 231 -44.89 28.79 -5.69
C ALA A 231 -45.93 27.69 -5.45
N GLU A 232 -45.51 26.47 -5.07
CA GLU A 232 -46.44 25.36 -4.78
C GLU A 232 -47.08 25.42 -3.39
N GLU A 233 -46.37 25.88 -2.36
CA GLU A 233 -46.95 26.12 -1.03
C GLU A 233 -48.01 27.22 -1.08
N ARG A 234 -47.80 28.23 -1.93
CA ARG A 234 -48.80 29.26 -2.24
C ARG A 234 -50.04 28.69 -2.96
N ARG A 235 -49.94 27.56 -3.68
CA ARG A 235 -51.11 26.89 -4.32
C ARG A 235 -52.02 26.18 -3.31
N GLY A 236 -51.51 25.79 -2.14
CA GLY A 236 -52.25 25.02 -1.13
C GLY A 236 -53.00 25.85 -0.09
N SER A 237 -52.64 27.12 0.12
CA SER A 237 -53.34 27.99 1.06
C SER A 237 -54.58 28.60 0.38
N GLY A 238 -55.78 28.24 0.85
CA GLY A 238 -57.07 28.68 0.27
C GLY A 238 -57.36 30.19 0.34
N ILE A 239 -56.35 31.02 0.61
CA ILE A 239 -56.43 32.48 0.72
C ILE A 239 -55.20 33.07 0.00
N GLY A 240 -55.28 33.23 -1.32
CA GLY A 240 -54.39 34.14 -2.06
C GLY A 240 -53.64 33.52 -3.24
N GLY A 241 -54.24 33.59 -4.43
CA GLY A 241 -53.57 33.36 -5.70
C GLY A 241 -54.45 32.59 -6.68
N ARG A 242 -55.27 33.31 -7.47
CA ARG A 242 -55.82 32.73 -8.69
C ARG A 242 -54.63 32.30 -9.56
N HIS A 243 -54.74 31.17 -10.26
CA HIS A 243 -53.75 30.56 -11.15
C HIS A 243 -53.13 31.45 -12.26
N GLU A 244 -53.37 32.77 -12.27
CA GLU A 244 -53.22 33.65 -13.42
C GLU A 244 -52.15 34.77 -13.28
N GLU A 245 -51.31 34.81 -12.24
CA GLU A 245 -50.64 36.08 -11.87
C GLU A 245 -49.10 36.16 -11.94
N ASP A 246 -48.34 35.08 -12.19
CA ASP A 246 -46.89 35.17 -12.43
C ASP A 246 -46.54 34.78 -13.89
N PRO A 247 -46.18 35.72 -14.77
CA PRO A 247 -45.82 35.43 -16.15
C PRO A 247 -44.46 34.71 -16.23
N GLU A 248 -44.32 33.75 -17.15
CA GLU A 248 -43.01 33.13 -17.42
C GLU A 248 -42.10 34.14 -18.12
N VAL A 249 -40.82 34.16 -17.76
CA VAL A 249 -39.85 35.15 -18.24
C VAL A 249 -38.74 34.46 -19.00
N LEU A 250 -38.40 34.99 -20.17
CA LEU A 250 -37.30 34.53 -21.00
C LEU A 250 -36.24 35.63 -21.10
N TYR A 251 -35.01 35.31 -20.73
CA TYR A 251 -33.82 36.12 -20.93
C TYR A 251 -33.15 35.76 -22.25
N THR A 252 -32.78 36.78 -23.01
CA THR A 252 -32.02 36.61 -24.26
C THR A 252 -30.90 37.64 -24.33
N ILE A 253 -29.73 37.21 -24.80
CA ILE A 253 -28.56 38.08 -25.00
C ILE A 253 -28.11 37.92 -26.44
N ALA A 254 -27.75 39.03 -27.08
CA ALA A 254 -27.22 39.04 -28.43
C ALA A 254 -25.89 39.80 -28.51
N THR A 255 -25.17 39.61 -29.62
CA THR A 255 -23.88 40.28 -29.91
C THR A 255 -23.99 41.81 -30.03
N ASP A 256 -25.19 42.37 -29.93
CA ASP A 256 -25.45 43.80 -29.87
C ASP A 256 -25.26 44.39 -28.45
N GLY A 257 -24.92 43.54 -27.47
CA GLY A 257 -24.61 43.97 -26.10
C GLY A 257 -25.85 44.19 -25.22
N MET A 258 -27.04 43.82 -25.70
CA MET A 258 -28.29 44.03 -24.96
C MET A 258 -28.82 42.72 -24.38
N LEU A 259 -29.12 42.72 -23.08
CA LEU A 259 -29.99 41.73 -22.44
C LEU A 259 -31.44 42.15 -22.63
N ARG A 260 -32.27 41.26 -23.18
CA ARG A 260 -33.70 41.47 -23.38
C ARG A 260 -34.49 40.51 -22.53
N MET A 261 -35.49 41.05 -21.85
CA MET A 261 -36.41 40.30 -21.01
C MET A 261 -37.77 40.23 -21.67
N TRP A 262 -38.19 39.02 -21.98
CA TRP A 262 -39.49 38.73 -22.54
C TRP A 262 -40.36 38.12 -21.46
N ARG A 263 -41.65 38.44 -21.42
CA ARG A 263 -42.61 37.82 -20.50
C ARG A 263 -43.79 37.25 -21.27
N THR A 264 -44.41 36.20 -20.75
CA THR A 264 -45.67 35.71 -21.32
C THR A 264 -46.75 36.77 -21.19
N GLY A 265 -47.57 36.87 -22.25
CA GLY A 265 -48.79 37.66 -22.22
C GLY A 265 -49.84 37.04 -21.30
N GLY A 266 -50.89 37.80 -20.99
CA GLY A 266 -52.10 37.25 -20.40
C GLY A 266 -52.83 36.32 -21.39
N MET A 267 -53.81 35.52 -20.92
CA MET A 267 -54.53 34.56 -21.78
C MET A 267 -55.23 35.20 -23.00
N HIS A 268 -55.43 36.52 -23.00
CA HIS A 268 -56.05 37.29 -24.07
C HIS A 268 -55.06 38.10 -24.94
N ASP A 269 -53.75 38.03 -24.65
CA ASP A 269 -52.75 38.72 -25.46
C ASP A 269 -52.51 37.96 -26.77
N LEU A 270 -52.37 38.71 -27.87
CA LEU A 270 -52.11 38.15 -29.21
C LEU A 270 -50.70 37.58 -29.35
N ASP A 271 -49.73 38.20 -28.66
CA ASP A 271 -48.33 37.80 -28.69
C ASP A 271 -48.04 36.74 -27.62
N ILE A 272 -47.34 35.67 -28.02
CA ILE A 272 -46.92 34.58 -27.11
C ILE A 272 -45.98 35.13 -26.02
N LEU A 273 -45.05 36.02 -26.39
CA LEU A 273 -44.12 36.70 -25.51
C LEU A 273 -44.04 38.20 -25.88
N VAL A 274 -44.01 39.07 -24.87
CA VAL A 274 -43.90 40.52 -25.02
C VAL A 274 -42.61 41.03 -24.38
N LEU A 275 -41.91 41.95 -25.06
CA LEU A 275 -40.71 42.59 -24.51
C LEU A 275 -41.08 43.44 -23.28
N HIS A 276 -40.51 43.07 -22.13
CA HIS A 276 -40.71 43.78 -20.88
C HIS A 276 -39.75 44.97 -20.77
N THR A 277 -38.44 44.71 -20.77
CA THR A 277 -37.38 45.73 -20.67
C THR A 277 -36.09 45.24 -21.33
N THR A 278 -35.14 46.16 -21.50
CA THR A 278 -33.81 45.91 -22.07
C THR A 278 -32.73 46.54 -21.21
N VAL A 279 -31.66 45.79 -20.94
CA VAL A 279 -30.49 46.28 -20.21
C VAL A 279 -29.30 46.32 -21.16
N ASP A 280 -28.71 47.51 -21.33
CA ASP A 280 -27.46 47.68 -22.07
C ASP A 280 -26.29 47.22 -21.19
N LEU A 281 -25.78 46.02 -21.46
CA LEU A 281 -24.68 45.43 -20.68
C LEU A 281 -23.34 46.15 -20.92
N VAL A 282 -23.23 46.93 -22.00
CA VAL A 282 -22.03 47.71 -22.30
C VAL A 282 -22.02 48.98 -21.47
N ALA A 283 -23.14 49.72 -21.47
CA ALA A 283 -23.30 50.94 -20.67
C ALA A 283 -23.44 50.66 -19.17
N ALA A 284 -23.88 49.45 -18.79
CA ALA A 284 -24.01 49.01 -17.40
C ALA A 284 -22.72 49.14 -16.57
N ILE A 285 -21.54 49.16 -17.21
CA ILE A 285 -20.23 49.25 -16.56
C ILE A 285 -19.55 50.58 -16.97
N PRO A 286 -19.70 51.66 -16.18
CA PRO A 286 -19.42 53.04 -16.61
C PRO A 286 -17.98 53.33 -17.07
N GLN A 287 -17.00 52.58 -16.56
CA GLN A 287 -15.57 52.78 -16.86
C GLN A 287 -14.96 51.64 -17.68
N SER A 288 -15.76 50.68 -18.16
CA SER A 288 -15.28 49.66 -19.08
C SER A 288 -14.82 50.33 -20.39
N PRO A 289 -13.74 49.88 -21.07
CA PRO A 289 -13.32 50.44 -22.35
C PRO A 289 -14.48 50.33 -23.34
N SER A 290 -15.21 51.42 -23.43
CA SER A 290 -16.47 51.58 -24.16
C SER A 290 -16.20 52.68 -25.16
N LEU A 291 -15.91 52.30 -26.41
CA LEU A 291 -15.98 53.14 -27.62
C LEU A 291 -15.40 54.58 -27.55
N SER A 292 -14.58 54.96 -26.56
CA SER A 292 -14.16 56.35 -26.33
C SER A 292 -12.74 56.65 -26.80
N SER A 293 -12.12 55.79 -27.61
CA SER A 293 -10.99 56.23 -28.42
C SER A 293 -11.52 56.79 -29.74
N LYS A 294 -11.55 58.12 -29.83
CA LYS A 294 -11.53 58.82 -31.13
C LYS A 294 -10.24 58.43 -31.85
N GLY A 295 -10.26 57.30 -32.55
CA GLY A 295 -9.09 56.74 -33.22
C GLY A 295 -9.48 55.41 -33.84
N LYS A 296 -9.13 55.24 -35.11
CA LYS A 296 -9.53 54.12 -35.96
C LYS A 296 -9.23 52.74 -35.31
N SER A 297 -10.07 51.76 -35.68
CA SER A 297 -9.96 50.30 -35.52
C SER A 297 -10.18 49.68 -34.13
N GLN A 298 -11.44 49.55 -33.72
CA GLN A 298 -11.92 48.32 -33.07
C GLN A 298 -13.15 47.82 -33.85
N GLU A 299 -13.01 46.71 -34.59
CA GLU A 299 -14.07 46.13 -35.42
C GLU A 299 -15.08 45.26 -34.64
N ARG A 300 -14.87 45.05 -33.32
CA ARG A 300 -15.75 44.21 -32.47
C ARG A 300 -16.00 44.86 -31.10
N LEU A 301 -17.26 44.80 -30.64
CA LEU A 301 -17.65 45.16 -29.28
C LEU A 301 -16.97 44.23 -28.26
N PRO A 302 -16.52 44.73 -27.10
CA PRO A 302 -15.91 43.88 -26.06
C PRO A 302 -16.94 42.88 -25.51
N PRO A 303 -16.52 41.65 -25.16
CA PRO A 303 -17.43 40.66 -24.60
C PRO A 303 -18.06 41.15 -23.30
N ARG A 304 -19.33 40.77 -23.10
CA ARG A 304 -20.11 41.03 -21.89
C ARG A 304 -20.71 39.73 -21.40
N TYR A 305 -20.54 39.48 -20.13
CA TYR A 305 -21.07 38.31 -19.46
C TYR A 305 -22.12 38.76 -18.46
N CYS A 306 -23.17 37.98 -18.29
CA CYS A 306 -24.11 38.22 -17.22
C CYS A 306 -24.81 36.94 -16.79
N PHE A 307 -25.28 36.95 -15.55
CA PHE A 307 -26.17 35.92 -15.02
C PHE A 307 -27.25 36.58 -14.14
N PRO A 308 -28.51 36.09 -14.22
CA PRO A 308 -29.59 36.59 -13.38
C PRO A 308 -29.57 35.93 -12.00
N LEU A 309 -29.95 36.68 -10.96
CA LEU A 309 -30.28 36.20 -9.63
C LEU A 309 -31.80 36.40 -9.43
N PRO A 310 -32.59 35.32 -9.43
CA PRO A 310 -34.04 35.40 -9.22
C PRO A 310 -34.41 36.04 -7.88
N ALA A 311 -35.48 36.84 -7.87
CA ALA A 311 -35.90 37.61 -6.69
C ALA A 311 -36.13 36.78 -5.42
N ASP A 312 -36.69 35.58 -5.54
CA ASP A 312 -36.97 34.65 -4.44
C ASP A 312 -35.65 34.15 -3.80
N LYS A 313 -34.70 33.73 -4.63
CA LYS A 313 -33.37 33.28 -4.19
C LYS A 313 -32.56 34.40 -3.58
N PHE A 314 -32.59 35.57 -4.21
CA PHE A 314 -31.94 36.77 -3.70
C PHE A 314 -32.51 37.18 -2.33
N SER A 315 -33.84 37.16 -2.18
CA SER A 315 -34.52 37.47 -0.92
C SER A 315 -34.18 36.47 0.19
N ALA A 316 -34.18 35.18 -0.12
CA ALA A 316 -33.80 34.13 0.82
C ALA A 316 -32.37 34.35 1.33
N ALA A 317 -31.43 34.66 0.43
CA ALA A 317 -30.03 34.83 0.79
C ALA A 317 -29.75 36.07 1.66
N VAL A 318 -30.36 37.20 1.35
CA VAL A 318 -30.23 38.41 2.18
C VAL A 318 -30.90 38.22 3.55
N THR A 319 -31.99 37.45 3.62
CA THR A 319 -32.64 37.09 4.89
C THR A 319 -31.75 36.17 5.74
N ALA A 320 -31.11 35.17 5.12
CA ALA A 320 -30.14 34.30 5.78
C ALA A 320 -28.93 35.10 6.31
N ALA A 321 -28.37 36.00 5.51
CA ALA A 321 -27.27 36.88 5.91
C ALA A 321 -27.67 37.78 7.09
N THR A 322 -28.91 38.27 7.11
CA THR A 322 -29.45 39.06 8.23
C THR A 322 -29.57 38.22 9.51
N ALA A 323 -29.97 36.96 9.40
CA ALA A 323 -30.10 36.05 10.53
C ALA A 323 -28.74 35.66 11.16
N ARG A 324 -27.66 35.69 10.37
CA ARG A 324 -26.29 35.44 10.83
C ARG A 324 -25.74 36.53 11.75
N LEU A 325 -26.17 37.78 11.58
CA LEU A 325 -25.70 38.88 12.43
C LEU A 325 -26.16 38.72 13.88
N LYS A 326 -25.21 38.89 14.82
CA LYS A 326 -25.53 39.04 16.24
C LYS A 326 -26.37 40.31 16.43
N LYS A 327 -27.39 40.25 17.32
CA LYS A 327 -28.39 41.31 17.53
C LYS A 327 -27.84 42.73 17.78
N ASP A 328 -26.56 42.88 18.13
CA ASP A 328 -25.93 44.17 18.46
C ASP A 328 -25.00 44.73 17.36
N GLN A 329 -24.85 44.03 16.21
CA GLN A 329 -24.03 44.51 15.09
C GLN A 329 -24.92 45.09 13.98
N ILE A 330 -24.57 46.28 13.50
CA ILE A 330 -25.24 46.95 12.38
C ILE A 330 -24.31 46.88 11.17
N SER A 331 -24.81 46.36 10.04
CA SER A 331 -24.12 46.40 8.75
C SER A 331 -24.88 47.30 7.78
N HIS A 332 -24.25 48.40 7.37
CA HIS A 332 -24.81 49.33 6.37
C HIS A 332 -25.02 48.65 5.01
N SER A 333 -24.20 47.66 4.65
CA SER A 333 -24.37 46.89 3.41
C SER A 333 -25.67 46.08 3.44
N LEU A 334 -25.97 45.43 4.56
CA LEU A 334 -27.23 44.67 4.70
C LEU A 334 -28.46 45.56 4.84
N GLU A 335 -28.34 46.74 5.44
CA GLU A 335 -29.44 47.72 5.44
C GLU A 335 -29.80 48.17 4.02
N HIS A 336 -28.80 48.45 3.19
CA HIS A 336 -28.98 48.74 1.76
C HIS A 336 -29.63 47.56 1.02
N LEU A 337 -29.16 46.33 1.25
CA LEU A 337 -29.76 45.14 0.64
C LEU A 337 -31.20 44.92 1.09
N LYS A 338 -31.54 45.19 2.37
CA LYS A 338 -32.92 45.16 2.88
C LYS A 338 -33.82 46.19 2.21
N GLU A 339 -33.32 47.40 1.94
CA GLU A 339 -34.06 48.40 1.17
C GLU A 339 -34.35 47.89 -0.25
N ILE A 340 -33.37 47.24 -0.89
CA ILE A 340 -33.54 46.63 -2.21
C ILE A 340 -34.58 45.50 -2.17
N LEU A 341 -34.63 44.68 -1.12
CA LEU A 341 -35.63 43.61 -0.97
C LEU A 341 -37.07 44.13 -1.01
N SER A 342 -37.32 45.35 -0.54
CA SER A 342 -38.67 45.95 -0.58
C SER A 342 -39.24 46.08 -1.99
N LYS A 343 -38.38 46.05 -3.02
CA LYS A 343 -38.74 46.13 -4.44
C LYS A 343 -38.92 44.76 -5.11
N SER A 344 -38.66 43.65 -4.39
CA SER A 344 -38.67 42.27 -4.89
C SER A 344 -38.00 42.11 -6.28
N PRO A 345 -36.73 42.54 -6.46
CA PRO A 345 -36.14 42.62 -7.79
C PRO A 345 -35.48 41.32 -8.23
N ASP A 346 -35.56 41.01 -9.52
CA ASP A 346 -34.57 40.14 -10.15
C ASP A 346 -33.29 40.97 -10.31
N VAL A 347 -32.14 40.43 -9.88
CA VAL A 347 -30.85 41.14 -9.92
C VAL A 347 -29.99 40.57 -11.04
N ILE A 348 -29.64 41.38 -12.03
CA ILE A 348 -28.72 41.01 -13.11
C ILE A 348 -27.30 41.42 -12.72
N ILE A 349 -26.40 40.45 -12.71
CA ILE A 349 -24.96 40.71 -12.56
C ILE A 349 -24.35 40.80 -13.95
N ALA A 350 -23.77 41.94 -14.30
CA ALA A 350 -23.01 42.14 -15.53
C ALA A 350 -21.51 42.24 -15.24
N LEU A 351 -20.71 41.54 -16.05
CA LEU A 351 -19.26 41.42 -15.95
C LEU A 351 -18.61 41.75 -17.30
N ASP A 352 -17.44 42.39 -17.26
CA ASP A 352 -16.64 42.66 -18.47
C ASP A 352 -15.48 41.69 -18.68
N GLY A 353 -15.29 40.73 -17.76
CA GLY A 353 -14.20 39.76 -17.81
C GLY A 353 -12.81 40.33 -17.50
N GLN A 354 -12.70 41.61 -17.10
CA GLN A 354 -11.45 42.29 -16.76
C GLN A 354 -11.46 42.75 -15.29
N GLY A 355 -12.28 42.10 -14.46
CA GLY A 355 -12.37 42.38 -13.03
C GLY A 355 -13.34 43.52 -12.65
N ARG A 356 -14.22 43.97 -13.56
CA ARG A 356 -15.28 44.95 -13.22
C ARG A 356 -16.66 44.31 -13.31
N MET A 357 -17.53 44.67 -12.37
CA MET A 357 -18.91 44.23 -12.32
C MET A 357 -19.89 45.38 -12.04
N SER A 358 -21.14 45.17 -12.47
CA SER A 358 -22.27 46.01 -12.07
C SER A 358 -23.50 45.13 -11.86
N ALA A 359 -24.21 45.36 -10.76
CA ALA A 359 -25.46 44.70 -10.42
C ALA A 359 -26.64 45.66 -10.66
N TRP A 360 -27.67 45.16 -11.35
CA TRP A 360 -28.85 45.94 -11.73
C TRP A 360 -30.13 45.21 -11.31
N GLY A 361 -30.98 45.89 -10.56
CA GLY A 361 -32.27 45.37 -10.10
C GLY A 361 -33.40 45.69 -11.08
N LEU A 362 -34.30 44.73 -11.26
CA LEU A 362 -35.44 44.81 -12.17
C LEU A 362 -36.72 44.61 -11.37
N GLN A 363 -37.59 45.62 -11.36
CA GLN A 363 -38.80 45.64 -10.55
C GLN A 363 -40.03 45.13 -11.31
N SER A 364 -41.03 44.60 -10.59
CA SER A 364 -42.40 44.39 -11.09
C SER A 364 -42.57 43.43 -12.27
N ILE A 365 -41.75 42.38 -12.31
CA ILE A 365 -41.89 41.29 -13.28
C ILE A 365 -43.05 40.37 -12.82
N GLY A 366 -44.30 40.79 -13.05
CA GLY A 366 -45.51 40.00 -12.76
C GLY A 366 -46.68 40.74 -12.11
N HIS A 367 -46.47 41.89 -11.47
CA HIS A 367 -47.58 42.64 -10.86
C HIS A 367 -48.51 43.29 -11.91
N LYS A 368 -49.83 43.03 -11.81
CA LYS A 368 -50.85 43.78 -12.56
C LYS A 368 -50.77 45.26 -12.18
N ARG A 369 -50.58 46.11 -13.19
CA ARG A 369 -50.49 47.58 -13.08
C ARG A 369 -51.65 48.14 -12.24
N ARG A 370 -51.34 49.04 -11.31
CA ARG A 370 -52.31 50.08 -10.90
C ARG A 370 -52.23 51.21 -11.92
N ILE A 371 -53.36 51.86 -12.19
CA ILE A 371 -53.48 52.90 -13.22
C ILE A 371 -52.53 54.09 -12.95
N ASP A 372 -52.11 54.28 -11.69
CA ASP A 372 -51.33 55.45 -11.24
C ASP A 372 -49.81 55.20 -11.09
N THR A 373 -49.28 54.04 -11.49
CA THR A 373 -47.83 53.77 -11.44
C THR A 373 -47.09 54.34 -12.65
N PRO A 374 -45.97 55.10 -12.48
CA PRO A 374 -45.22 55.71 -13.57
C PRO A 374 -44.74 54.69 -14.62
N GLU A 375 -44.60 55.13 -15.86
CA GLU A 375 -44.30 54.28 -17.03
C GLU A 375 -42.88 53.68 -17.04
N ALA A 376 -41.99 54.10 -16.14
CA ALA A 376 -40.59 53.73 -16.14
C ALA A 376 -40.43 52.22 -15.88
N ARG A 377 -40.02 51.48 -16.92
CA ARG A 377 -39.61 50.07 -16.87
C ARG A 377 -38.10 49.95 -16.62
N ASP A 378 -37.53 50.95 -15.95
CA ASP A 378 -36.11 51.20 -15.94
C ASP A 378 -35.43 50.32 -14.89
N ALA A 379 -34.38 49.63 -15.30
CA ALA A 379 -33.49 48.93 -14.38
C ALA A 379 -32.86 49.94 -13.41
N PHE A 380 -32.77 49.59 -12.13
CA PHE A 380 -32.13 50.44 -11.12
C PHE A 380 -30.78 49.84 -10.70
N HIS A 381 -29.83 50.71 -10.40
CA HIS A 381 -28.50 50.29 -9.99
C HIS A 381 -28.51 49.73 -8.56
N VAL A 382 -27.90 48.55 -8.36
CA VAL A 382 -27.74 47.90 -7.04
C VAL A 382 -26.34 48.14 -6.48
N ALA A 383 -25.31 47.79 -7.26
CA ALA A 383 -23.91 47.89 -6.86
C ALA A 383 -22.99 47.97 -8.09
N HIS A 384 -21.86 48.65 -7.96
CA HIS A 384 -20.80 48.68 -8.96
C HIS A 384 -19.47 48.40 -8.28
N GLN A 385 -18.58 47.71 -8.98
CA GLN A 385 -17.31 47.30 -8.41
C GLN A 385 -16.21 47.15 -9.47
N GLU A 386 -14.99 47.40 -9.01
CA GLU A 386 -13.75 47.17 -9.73
C GLU A 386 -12.79 46.28 -8.93
N GLY A 387 -11.79 45.71 -9.60
CA GLY A 387 -10.74 44.94 -8.96
C GLY A 387 -11.10 43.53 -8.51
N LEU A 388 -12.16 42.91 -9.08
CA LEU A 388 -12.39 41.49 -8.90
C LEU A 388 -11.23 40.66 -9.47
N ASP A 389 -11.00 39.50 -8.86
CA ASP A 389 -9.99 38.54 -9.30
C ASP A 389 -10.47 37.68 -10.48
N ILE A 390 -11.77 37.62 -10.73
CA ILE A 390 -12.34 36.94 -11.90
C ILE A 390 -11.97 37.70 -13.19
N ARG A 391 -10.98 37.20 -13.91
CA ARG A 391 -10.39 37.82 -15.10
C ARG A 391 -10.08 36.78 -16.16
N PHE A 392 -10.35 37.12 -17.41
CA PHE A 392 -10.15 36.21 -18.53
C PHE A 392 -9.23 36.83 -19.59
N GLY A 393 -8.54 35.96 -20.33
CA GLY A 393 -7.69 36.35 -21.44
C GLY A 393 -8.47 37.06 -22.56
N LYS A 394 -7.75 37.83 -23.37
CA LYS A 394 -8.31 38.37 -24.62
C LYS A 394 -8.67 37.18 -25.52
N ASP A 395 -9.91 37.13 -25.99
CA ASP A 395 -10.47 36.07 -26.87
C ASP A 395 -10.90 34.75 -26.22
N VAL A 396 -10.94 34.65 -24.89
CA VAL A 396 -11.53 33.49 -24.19
C VAL A 396 -13.04 33.67 -24.02
N ASN A 397 -13.83 32.72 -24.52
CA ASN A 397 -15.28 32.68 -24.27
C ASN A 397 -15.56 32.00 -22.93
N VAL A 398 -16.51 32.56 -22.17
CA VAL A 398 -16.88 32.06 -20.84
C VAL A 398 -18.40 31.95 -20.71
N GLY A 399 -18.86 30.80 -20.21
CA GLY A 399 -20.23 30.59 -19.75
C GLY A 399 -20.32 30.66 -18.22
N PHE A 400 -21.44 31.15 -17.69
CA PHE A 400 -21.66 31.30 -16.26
C PHE A 400 -22.87 30.51 -15.78
N GLU A 401 -22.73 29.87 -14.63
CA GLU A 401 -23.85 29.34 -13.85
C GLU A 401 -23.67 29.80 -12.40
N ALA A 402 -24.67 30.47 -11.84
CA ALA A 402 -24.58 31.06 -10.52
C ALA A 402 -25.81 30.70 -9.68
N TRP A 403 -25.61 30.52 -8.38
CA TRP A 403 -26.69 30.26 -7.45
C TRP A 403 -26.40 30.79 -6.05
N LEU A 404 -27.46 30.85 -5.27
CA LEU A 404 -27.44 31.24 -3.87
C LEU A 404 -27.88 30.05 -3.02
N GLU A 405 -27.08 29.75 -2.00
CA GLU A 405 -27.36 28.75 -0.97
C GLU A 405 -27.08 29.40 0.39
N ASP A 406 -28.09 29.43 1.25
CA ASP A 406 -28.09 30.24 2.46
C ASP A 406 -27.67 31.68 2.14
N ASP A 407 -26.63 32.23 2.78
CA ASP A 407 -26.09 33.56 2.54
C ASP A 407 -24.92 33.61 1.54
N THR A 408 -24.63 32.48 0.90
CA THR A 408 -23.44 32.31 0.06
C THR A 408 -23.79 32.33 -1.43
N ILE A 409 -23.02 33.09 -2.21
CA ILE A 409 -23.06 33.06 -3.67
C ILE A 409 -21.96 32.14 -4.20
N SER A 410 -22.35 31.23 -5.08
CA SER A 410 -21.44 30.37 -5.82
C SER A 410 -21.57 30.67 -7.32
N VAL A 411 -20.44 30.76 -8.00
CA VAL A 411 -20.35 31.08 -9.43
C VAL A 411 -19.41 30.09 -10.10
N LEU A 412 -19.93 29.33 -11.06
CA LEU A 412 -19.17 28.51 -11.98
C LEU A 412 -18.87 29.32 -13.24
N ALA A 413 -17.60 29.42 -13.61
CA ALA A 413 -17.16 30.01 -14.86
C ALA A 413 -16.54 28.93 -15.74
N HIS A 414 -17.28 28.48 -16.77
CA HIS A 414 -16.79 27.56 -17.78
C HIS A 414 -16.05 28.36 -18.85
N ARG A 415 -14.72 28.28 -18.84
CA ARG A 415 -13.87 28.89 -19.85
C ARG A 415 -13.60 27.88 -20.97
N PHE A 416 -13.85 28.28 -22.21
CA PHE A 416 -13.73 27.39 -23.37
C PHE A 416 -12.28 27.15 -23.81
N ASP A 417 -11.30 27.51 -22.98
CA ASP A 417 -9.90 27.13 -23.09
C ASP A 417 -9.56 25.86 -22.27
N GLY A 418 -10.57 25.19 -21.70
CA GLY A 418 -10.37 23.94 -20.96
C GLY A 418 -10.28 24.13 -19.44
N HIS A 419 -10.96 25.14 -18.89
CA HIS A 419 -11.01 25.40 -17.45
C HIS A 419 -12.45 25.58 -16.95
N VAL A 420 -12.72 25.07 -15.75
CA VAL A 420 -13.91 25.43 -14.98
C VAL A 420 -13.46 25.99 -13.65
N GLU A 421 -13.72 27.28 -13.44
CA GLU A 421 -13.38 27.94 -12.18
C GLU A 421 -14.60 27.99 -11.27
N PHE A 422 -14.43 27.54 -10.03
CA PHE A 422 -15.44 27.65 -8.98
C PHE A 422 -15.11 28.83 -8.07
N TRP A 423 -15.99 29.82 -8.03
CA TRP A 423 -15.87 31.02 -7.22
C TRP A 423 -16.93 31.05 -6.14
N GLN A 424 -16.57 31.48 -4.94
CA GLN A 424 -17.49 31.55 -3.80
C GLN A 424 -17.29 32.84 -3.00
N GLY A 425 -18.38 33.37 -2.45
CA GLY A 425 -18.36 34.53 -1.55
C GLY A 425 -19.67 34.73 -0.80
N ASP A 426 -19.67 35.64 0.16
CA ASP A 426 -20.89 36.02 0.90
C ASP A 426 -21.72 37.03 0.10
N ILE A 427 -23.05 36.91 0.08
CA ILE A 427 -23.94 37.83 -0.66
C ILE A 427 -23.80 39.29 -0.18
N GLU A 428 -23.59 39.48 1.12
CA GLU A 428 -23.36 40.79 1.74
C GLU A 428 -22.10 41.45 1.20
N THR A 429 -20.96 40.74 1.30
CA THR A 429 -19.65 41.23 0.86
C THR A 429 -19.64 41.41 -0.65
N PHE A 430 -20.25 40.48 -1.39
CA PHE A 430 -20.33 40.49 -2.85
C PHE A 430 -21.00 41.74 -3.40
N LEU A 431 -22.12 42.18 -2.82
CA LEU A 431 -22.87 43.37 -3.25
C LEU A 431 -22.59 44.62 -2.42
N SER A 432 -21.68 44.57 -1.44
CA SER A 432 -21.34 45.71 -0.61
C SER A 432 -20.83 46.88 -1.46
N PRO A 433 -21.20 48.14 -1.21
CA PRO A 433 -20.54 49.27 -1.87
C PRO A 433 -19.07 49.47 -1.43
N SER A 434 -18.68 48.90 -0.28
CA SER A 434 -17.43 49.26 0.43
C SER A 434 -16.39 48.14 0.50
N ALA A 435 -16.73 46.89 0.18
CA ALA A 435 -15.81 45.75 0.27
C ALA A 435 -14.70 45.81 -0.79
N ALA A 436 -13.48 45.40 -0.45
CA ALA A 436 -12.36 45.31 -1.39
C ALA A 436 -12.58 44.18 -2.40
N GLY A 437 -12.04 44.33 -3.62
CA GLY A 437 -12.24 43.38 -4.73
C GLY A 437 -11.98 41.89 -4.40
N PRO A 438 -10.79 41.54 -3.87
CA PRO A 438 -10.42 40.16 -3.54
C PRO A 438 -11.23 39.53 -2.39
N GLU A 439 -11.90 40.33 -1.56
CA GLU A 439 -12.66 39.83 -0.41
C GLU A 439 -14.05 39.31 -0.81
N ARG A 440 -14.49 39.58 -2.05
CA ARG A 440 -15.88 39.35 -2.48
C ARG A 440 -16.15 38.01 -3.11
N LEU A 441 -15.19 37.53 -3.88
CA LEU A 441 -15.23 36.22 -4.53
C LEU A 441 -13.83 35.64 -4.47
N LYS A 442 -13.72 34.44 -3.91
CA LYS A 442 -12.49 33.67 -3.84
C LYS A 442 -12.60 32.49 -4.79
N LYS A 443 -11.53 32.24 -5.57
CA LYS A 443 -11.43 31.03 -6.39
C LYS A 443 -11.17 29.84 -5.46
N VAL A 444 -12.11 28.92 -5.38
CA VAL A 444 -12.03 27.72 -4.51
C VAL A 444 -11.41 26.54 -5.26
N ALA A 445 -11.71 26.41 -6.56
CA ALA A 445 -11.13 25.38 -7.42
C ALA A 445 -11.00 25.87 -8.86
N ASP A 446 -10.08 25.23 -9.58
CA ASP A 446 -9.80 25.42 -11.01
C ASP A 446 -9.68 24.02 -11.62
N TRP A 447 -10.79 23.51 -12.18
CA TRP A 447 -10.83 22.18 -12.78
C TRP A 447 -10.31 22.25 -14.21
N THR A 448 -9.28 21.44 -14.47
CA THR A 448 -8.62 21.34 -15.77
C THR A 448 -8.03 19.94 -15.97
N GLY A 449 -7.48 19.68 -17.15
CA GLY A 449 -6.75 18.46 -17.45
C GLY A 449 -6.55 18.20 -18.93
N GLN A 450 -6.39 16.93 -19.28
CA GLN A 450 -6.30 16.52 -20.67
C GLN A 450 -7.69 16.09 -21.16
N SER A 451 -7.92 16.16 -22.47
CA SER A 451 -9.19 15.75 -23.11
C SER A 451 -9.33 14.22 -23.18
N SER A 452 -8.21 13.50 -23.24
CA SER A 452 -8.13 12.04 -23.34
C SER A 452 -7.36 11.41 -22.18
N SER A 453 -7.76 10.18 -21.83
CA SER A 453 -6.85 9.05 -21.59
C SER A 453 -5.45 9.28 -21.00
N VAL A 454 -5.17 9.71 -19.76
CA VAL A 454 -3.77 9.72 -19.28
C VAL A 454 -3.26 8.28 -19.13
N GLU A 455 -2.15 7.97 -19.82
CA GLU A 455 -1.53 6.64 -19.82
C GLU A 455 -0.22 6.59 -19.04
N ALA A 456 0.51 7.70 -18.97
CA ALA A 456 1.81 7.76 -18.30
C ALA A 456 1.99 9.06 -17.53
N LEU A 457 2.66 8.96 -16.39
CA LEU A 457 3.11 10.07 -15.55
C LEU A 457 4.62 9.94 -15.33
N GLN A 458 5.31 11.07 -15.31
CA GLN A 458 6.75 11.10 -15.01
C GLN A 458 7.09 12.38 -14.22
N PRO A 459 7.95 12.30 -13.19
CA PRO A 459 8.40 13.48 -12.48
C PRO A 459 9.55 14.14 -13.23
N ILE A 460 9.53 15.46 -13.25
CA ILE A 460 10.60 16.30 -13.79
C ILE A 460 11.11 17.26 -12.72
N GLU A 461 12.25 17.89 -12.97
CA GLU A 461 12.83 18.90 -12.08
C GLU A 461 13.02 18.37 -10.64
N GLY A 462 13.34 17.07 -10.50
CA GLY A 462 13.51 16.41 -9.22
C GLY A 462 12.20 16.25 -8.41
N GLY A 463 11.05 16.18 -9.08
CA GLY A 463 9.74 15.99 -8.47
C GLY A 463 9.01 17.29 -8.09
N GLN A 464 9.47 18.45 -8.59
CA GLN A 464 8.77 19.74 -8.41
C GLN A 464 7.73 20.01 -9.50
N ALA A 465 7.75 19.23 -10.58
CA ALA A 465 6.75 19.23 -11.62
C ALA A 465 6.56 17.81 -12.16
N LEU A 466 5.42 17.58 -12.81
CA LEU A 466 5.07 16.30 -13.45
C LEU A 466 4.79 16.54 -14.93
N ILE A 467 5.01 15.52 -15.73
CA ILE A 467 4.52 15.46 -17.11
C ILE A 467 3.55 14.29 -17.23
N SER A 468 2.42 14.51 -17.88
CA SER A 468 1.47 13.47 -18.26
C SER A 468 1.44 13.27 -19.77
N ARG A 469 1.31 12.02 -20.22
CA ARG A 469 1.05 11.67 -21.63
C ARG A 469 -0.30 11.00 -21.75
N SER A 470 -1.10 11.47 -22.69
CA SER A 470 -2.39 10.87 -22.99
C SER A 470 -2.33 9.83 -24.11
N GLU A 471 -3.40 9.04 -24.26
CA GLU A 471 -3.64 8.07 -25.33
C GLU A 471 -3.59 8.73 -26.73
N SER A 472 -4.02 9.99 -26.86
CA SER A 472 -3.88 10.77 -28.10
C SER A 472 -2.43 11.17 -28.42
N GLY A 473 -1.50 10.98 -27.48
CA GLY A 473 -0.12 11.44 -27.57
C GLY A 473 0.09 12.86 -27.06
N ASP A 474 -0.94 13.54 -26.55
CA ASP A 474 -0.83 14.89 -25.99
C ASP A 474 -0.04 14.87 -24.69
N VAL A 475 0.85 15.83 -24.53
CA VAL A 475 1.73 15.95 -23.36
C VAL A 475 1.37 17.22 -22.59
N ALA A 476 1.17 17.08 -21.27
CA ALA A 476 0.87 18.20 -20.38
C ALA A 476 1.90 18.30 -19.25
N LYS A 477 2.42 19.51 -19.01
CA LYS A 477 3.29 19.82 -17.87
C LYS A 477 2.48 20.37 -16.71
N TRP A 478 2.74 19.87 -15.51
CA TRP A 478 2.06 20.22 -14.27
C TRP A 478 3.08 20.74 -13.26
N ASN A 479 2.93 22.00 -12.86
CA ASN A 479 3.82 22.62 -11.88
C ASN A 479 3.22 22.54 -10.48
N LEU A 480 4.02 22.16 -9.49
CA LEU A 480 3.61 22.21 -8.09
C LEU A 480 3.70 23.67 -7.59
N GLY A 481 2.56 24.23 -7.24
CA GLY A 481 2.47 25.58 -6.67
C GLY A 481 2.96 25.65 -5.23
N ALA A 482 3.15 26.87 -4.72
CA ALA A 482 3.51 27.11 -3.32
C ALA A 482 2.38 26.70 -2.33
N ASP A 483 1.16 26.54 -2.86
CA ASP A 483 -0.01 26.00 -2.18
C ASP A 483 0.00 24.46 -2.06
N GLY A 484 0.98 23.78 -2.67
CA GLY A 484 1.06 22.33 -2.71
C GLY A 484 0.08 21.69 -3.69
N LEU A 485 -0.52 22.48 -4.59
CA LEU A 485 -1.46 22.02 -5.61
C LEU A 485 -0.79 22.02 -7.00
N LEU A 486 -1.26 21.15 -7.89
CA LEU A 486 -0.82 21.09 -9.28
C LEU A 486 -1.56 22.11 -10.13
N HIS A 487 -0.79 22.84 -10.93
CA HIS A 487 -1.29 23.80 -11.92
C HIS A 487 -0.80 23.42 -13.32
N LEU A 488 -1.71 23.40 -14.29
CA LEU A 488 -1.39 23.11 -15.69
C LEU A 488 -0.53 24.24 -16.27
N SER A 489 0.62 23.89 -16.84
CA SER A 489 1.51 24.83 -17.52
C SER A 489 1.12 24.99 -18.98
N ALA A 490 1.26 26.20 -19.51
CA ALA A 490 1.09 26.50 -20.93
C ALA A 490 2.33 26.14 -21.78
N GLU A 491 3.41 25.68 -21.15
CA GLU A 491 4.65 25.28 -21.84
C GLU A 491 4.48 23.95 -22.57
N GLN A 492 4.83 23.92 -23.87
CA GLN A 492 4.97 22.67 -24.60
C GLN A 492 6.26 21.95 -24.18
N VAL A 493 6.13 20.67 -23.85
CA VAL A 493 7.25 19.83 -23.43
C VAL A 493 7.14 18.47 -24.11
N ASP A 494 8.27 17.92 -24.52
CA ASP A 494 8.34 16.57 -25.06
C ASP A 494 8.32 15.55 -23.92
N PHE A 495 7.61 14.45 -24.09
CA PHE A 495 7.67 13.34 -23.15
C PHE A 495 9.03 12.64 -23.28
N PRO A 496 9.85 12.56 -22.23
CA PRO A 496 11.16 11.91 -22.31
C PRO A 496 11.04 10.46 -22.79
N SER A 497 11.85 10.05 -23.77
CA SER A 497 11.96 8.63 -24.13
C SER A 497 12.50 7.84 -22.93
N GLU A 498 11.81 6.75 -22.57
CA GLU A 498 12.15 5.87 -21.45
C GLU A 498 13.66 5.62 -21.36
N ARG A 499 14.25 5.99 -20.21
CA ARG A 499 15.60 5.60 -19.85
C ARG A 499 15.55 4.89 -18.51
N VAL A 500 15.70 3.57 -18.52
CA VAL A 500 16.46 2.87 -17.48
C VAL A 500 17.14 1.66 -18.13
N SER A 501 18.47 1.69 -18.22
CA SER A 501 19.26 0.47 -18.26
C SER A 501 19.04 -0.23 -16.91
N SER A 502 18.27 -1.33 -16.90
CA SER A 502 18.05 -2.12 -15.69
C SER A 502 19.42 -2.55 -15.13
N PRO A 503 19.70 -2.35 -13.84
CA PRO A 503 20.89 -2.92 -13.24
C PRO A 503 20.80 -4.45 -13.40
N GLU A 504 21.84 -5.08 -13.96
CA GLU A 504 21.95 -6.55 -13.96
C GLU A 504 22.06 -7.01 -12.50
N LEU A 505 20.95 -7.44 -11.92
CA LEU A 505 20.88 -7.98 -10.57
C LEU A 505 20.87 -9.51 -10.68
N ASP A 506 21.84 -10.19 -10.06
CA ASP A 506 21.93 -11.67 -10.00
C ASP A 506 20.66 -12.35 -9.46
N VAL A 507 19.75 -11.58 -8.86
CA VAL A 507 18.46 -12.04 -8.31
C VAL A 507 17.43 -12.36 -9.40
N GLU A 508 17.56 -11.80 -10.61
CA GLU A 508 16.67 -12.11 -11.75
C GLU A 508 16.71 -13.60 -12.13
N GLN A 509 17.84 -14.28 -11.93
CA GLN A 509 17.95 -15.72 -12.21
C GLN A 509 17.25 -16.60 -11.15
N GLN A 510 16.97 -16.05 -9.96
CA GLN A 510 16.40 -16.79 -8.82
C GLN A 510 14.90 -16.53 -8.64
N PHE A 511 14.41 -15.37 -9.05
CA PHE A 511 12.98 -15.08 -9.13
C PHE A 511 12.51 -15.33 -10.58
N GLN A 512 12.33 -16.61 -10.91
CA GLN A 512 12.23 -17.15 -12.28
C GLN A 512 11.16 -16.50 -13.18
N ASP A 513 10.22 -15.72 -12.61
CA ASP A 513 9.06 -15.15 -13.31
C ASP A 513 8.73 -13.69 -12.89
N GLY A 514 9.71 -12.84 -12.54
CA GLY A 514 9.42 -11.44 -12.19
C GLY A 514 10.08 -10.40 -13.07
N THR A 515 9.37 -9.30 -13.29
CA THR A 515 9.88 -8.11 -13.99
C THR A 515 10.15 -7.00 -12.99
N ILE A 516 11.30 -6.33 -13.12
CA ILE A 516 11.56 -5.05 -12.44
C ILE A 516 10.52 -4.04 -12.92
N ARG A 517 9.76 -3.45 -11.98
CA ARG A 517 8.75 -2.43 -12.30
C ARG A 517 9.12 -1.04 -11.80
N SER A 518 9.89 -0.95 -10.72
CA SER A 518 10.40 0.32 -10.20
C SER A 518 11.75 0.11 -9.52
N VAL A 519 12.67 1.07 -9.67
CA VAL A 519 14.00 1.04 -9.08
C VAL A 519 14.37 2.45 -8.62
N ASN A 520 14.96 2.56 -7.43
CA ASN A 520 15.67 3.75 -7.00
C ASN A 520 17.15 3.41 -6.71
N ASP A 521 17.87 4.33 -6.07
CA ASP A 521 19.27 4.14 -5.69
C ASP A 521 19.51 3.00 -4.68
N GLN A 522 18.47 2.55 -3.96
CA GLN A 522 18.61 1.62 -2.83
C GLN A 522 17.95 0.27 -3.04
N VAL A 523 16.76 0.27 -3.62
CA VAL A 523 15.87 -0.87 -3.73
C VAL A 523 15.27 -0.97 -5.13
N ALA A 524 15.07 -2.21 -5.55
CA ALA A 524 14.37 -2.59 -6.76
C ALA A 524 13.12 -3.39 -6.37
N ALA A 525 11.98 -3.03 -6.94
CA ALA A 525 10.71 -3.72 -6.74
C ALA A 525 10.35 -4.55 -7.97
N PHE A 526 10.16 -5.85 -7.74
CA PHE A 526 9.82 -6.86 -8.73
C PHE A 526 8.38 -7.30 -8.51
N VAL A 527 7.70 -7.56 -9.62
CA VAL A 527 6.35 -8.11 -9.64
C VAL A 527 6.36 -9.39 -10.46
N SER A 528 5.74 -10.46 -9.97
CA SER A 528 5.54 -11.71 -10.71
C SER A 528 4.71 -11.49 -11.98
N VAL A 529 4.83 -12.39 -12.96
CA VAL A 529 4.02 -12.33 -14.20
C VAL A 529 2.51 -12.27 -13.92
N ASP A 530 2.02 -12.96 -12.88
CA ASP A 530 0.61 -12.94 -12.49
C ASP A 530 0.17 -11.70 -11.69
N GLY A 531 1.11 -10.81 -11.34
CA GLY A 531 0.88 -9.61 -10.56
C GLY A 531 0.69 -9.84 -9.05
N LYS A 532 0.72 -11.08 -8.56
CA LYS A 532 0.31 -11.41 -7.19
C LYS A 532 1.45 -11.55 -6.20
N GLN A 533 2.69 -11.50 -6.63
CA GLN A 533 3.85 -11.51 -5.74
C GLN A 533 4.64 -10.23 -5.89
N LEU A 534 4.90 -9.58 -4.77
CA LEU A 534 5.81 -8.44 -4.64
C LEU A 534 7.10 -8.92 -4.01
N LEU A 535 8.22 -8.58 -4.64
CA LEU A 535 9.55 -8.79 -4.09
C LEU A 535 10.32 -7.46 -4.11
N ILE A 536 10.83 -7.04 -2.96
CA ILE A 536 11.69 -5.86 -2.85
C ILE A 536 13.10 -6.35 -2.52
N VAL A 537 14.08 -5.87 -3.28
CA VAL A 537 15.49 -6.29 -3.18
C VAL A 537 16.37 -5.05 -3.02
N ALA A 538 17.37 -5.11 -2.16
CA ALA A 538 18.38 -4.08 -2.05
C ALA A 538 19.33 -4.12 -3.28
N VAL A 539 19.45 -3.00 -4.00
CA VAL A 539 20.16 -2.92 -5.29
C VAL A 539 21.67 -3.17 -5.14
N HIS A 540 22.29 -2.66 -4.09
CA HIS A 540 23.74 -2.79 -3.90
C HIS A 540 24.14 -4.13 -3.29
N GLU A 541 23.32 -4.66 -2.39
CA GLU A 541 23.68 -5.84 -1.60
C GLU A 541 23.06 -7.15 -2.14
N GLY A 542 21.97 -7.06 -2.89
CA GLY A 542 21.20 -8.20 -3.39
C GLY A 542 20.38 -8.93 -2.31
N TYR A 543 20.21 -8.33 -1.12
CA TYR A 543 19.34 -8.90 -0.07
C TYR A 543 17.87 -8.75 -0.43
N ILE A 544 17.08 -9.80 -0.17
CA ILE A 544 15.63 -9.66 -0.16
C ILE A 544 15.24 -8.81 1.06
N GLU A 545 14.71 -7.62 0.79
CA GLU A 545 14.14 -6.75 1.80
C GLU A 545 12.74 -7.24 2.19
N HIS A 546 11.87 -7.50 1.22
CA HIS A 546 10.47 -7.83 1.49
C HIS A 546 9.92 -8.81 0.46
N ARG A 547 9.05 -9.72 0.91
CA ARG A 547 8.29 -10.63 0.05
C ARG A 547 6.84 -10.66 0.54
N ALA A 548 5.91 -10.35 -0.35
CA ALA A 548 4.47 -10.42 -0.07
C ALA A 548 3.73 -11.17 -1.16
N SER A 549 2.76 -11.98 -0.74
CA SER A 549 1.75 -12.58 -1.63
C SER A 549 0.43 -11.84 -1.47
N LEU A 550 -0.04 -11.25 -2.56
CA LEU A 550 -1.19 -10.36 -2.62
C LEU A 550 -2.39 -11.06 -3.27
N LYS A 551 -3.60 -10.68 -2.84
CA LYS A 551 -4.85 -11.22 -3.39
C LYS A 551 -5.18 -10.63 -4.76
N LYS A 552 -4.91 -9.34 -4.94
CA LYS A 552 -5.15 -8.57 -6.16
C LYS A 552 -3.84 -8.39 -6.94
N PRO A 553 -3.88 -8.38 -8.28
CA PRO A 553 -2.68 -8.17 -9.09
C PRO A 553 -2.22 -6.72 -9.02
N ILE A 554 -0.93 -6.49 -8.81
CA ILE A 554 -0.29 -5.18 -8.91
C ILE A 554 -0.28 -4.74 -10.37
N LYS A 555 -0.68 -3.50 -10.62
CA LYS A 555 -0.65 -2.86 -11.95
C LYS A 555 0.49 -1.86 -12.07
N HIS A 556 0.73 -1.10 -11.02
CA HIS A 556 1.66 0.03 -11.01
C HIS A 556 2.53 0.00 -9.76
N LEU A 557 3.82 0.31 -9.91
CA LEU A 557 4.74 0.52 -8.78
C LEU A 557 5.52 1.80 -9.00
N SER A 558 5.64 2.63 -7.97
CA SER A 558 6.51 3.82 -8.00
C SER A 558 7.26 3.96 -6.68
N LEU A 559 8.58 4.10 -6.77
CA LEU A 559 9.49 4.28 -5.63
C LEU A 559 9.89 5.76 -5.51
N LEU A 560 9.81 6.29 -4.30
CA LEU A 560 10.35 7.60 -3.95
C LEU A 560 11.54 7.43 -3.02
N SER A 561 12.65 8.12 -3.33
CA SER A 561 13.79 8.33 -2.43
C SER A 561 13.85 9.80 -1.99
N PRO A 562 13.18 10.19 -0.89
CA PRO A 562 13.18 11.60 -0.45
C PRO A 562 14.59 12.12 -0.07
N ALA A 563 15.42 11.22 0.45
CA ALA A 563 16.81 11.46 0.79
C ALA A 563 17.60 10.15 0.64
N GLN A 564 18.93 10.24 0.68
CA GLN A 564 19.79 9.06 0.76
C GLN A 564 19.34 8.20 1.95
N SER A 565 19.15 6.90 1.73
CA SER A 565 18.72 5.98 2.77
C SER A 565 17.26 6.08 3.20
N GLN A 566 16.35 6.65 2.41
CA GLN A 566 14.91 6.62 2.70
C GLN A 566 14.15 6.12 1.47
N SER A 567 13.18 5.22 1.66
CA SER A 567 12.38 4.71 0.54
C SER A 567 10.91 4.57 0.93
N LEU A 568 10.06 5.07 0.05
CA LEU A 568 8.61 4.90 0.06
C LEU A 568 8.22 4.19 -1.24
N LEU A 569 7.30 3.23 -1.15
CA LEU A 569 6.80 2.49 -2.29
C LEU A 569 5.28 2.66 -2.38
N ALA A 570 4.80 3.14 -3.51
CA ALA A 570 3.38 3.09 -3.84
C ALA A 570 3.10 1.82 -4.65
N VAL A 571 2.17 1.00 -4.14
CA VAL A 571 1.70 -0.23 -4.76
C VAL A 571 0.29 0.01 -5.30
N GLY A 572 0.18 0.20 -6.61
CA GLY A 572 -1.08 0.48 -7.30
C GLY A 572 -1.78 -0.77 -7.82
N PHE A 573 -3.05 -0.89 -7.46
CA PHE A 573 -4.03 -1.83 -8.01
C PHE A 573 -4.98 -1.10 -8.97
N ASP A 574 -6.06 -1.75 -9.41
CA ASP A 574 -7.04 -1.13 -10.32
C ASP A 574 -7.75 0.09 -9.70
N GLU A 575 -8.08 0.05 -8.40
CA GLU A 575 -8.88 1.09 -7.72
C GLU A 575 -8.27 1.60 -6.42
N ASN A 576 -7.16 1.02 -5.96
CA ASN A 576 -6.53 1.33 -4.68
C ASN A 576 -5.01 1.47 -4.85
N VAL A 577 -4.39 2.31 -4.04
CA VAL A 577 -2.94 2.39 -3.86
C VAL A 577 -2.61 2.19 -2.39
N GLU A 578 -1.72 1.25 -2.12
CA GLU A 578 -1.14 1.03 -0.79
C GLU A 578 0.26 1.66 -0.73
N ILE A 579 0.52 2.49 0.27
CA ILE A 579 1.80 3.16 0.47
C ILE A 579 2.56 2.43 1.58
N LEU A 580 3.72 1.89 1.22
CA LEU A 580 4.64 1.20 2.11
C LEU A 580 5.85 2.08 2.43
N VAL A 581 6.33 1.97 3.67
CA VAL A 581 7.58 2.60 4.11
C VAL A 581 8.61 1.55 4.51
N GLN A 582 9.87 1.84 4.20
CA GLN A 582 10.98 1.00 4.62
C GLN A 582 11.35 1.25 6.09
N GLY A 583 11.23 0.22 6.93
CA GLY A 583 11.62 0.20 8.33
C GLY A 583 12.97 -0.48 8.59
N PRO A 584 13.34 -0.64 9.88
CA PRO A 584 14.45 -1.48 10.30
C PRO A 584 14.12 -2.97 10.13
N TYR A 585 15.15 -3.77 9.89
CA TYR A 585 15.05 -5.24 9.92
C TYR A 585 15.14 -5.74 11.36
N GLU A 586 14.28 -6.67 11.76
CA GLU A 586 14.33 -7.32 13.06
C GLU A 586 14.60 -8.81 12.87
N HIS A 587 15.58 -9.35 13.61
CA HIS A 587 15.98 -10.74 13.47
C HIS A 587 15.10 -11.66 14.30
N GLY A 588 14.51 -12.70 13.68
CA GLY A 588 13.71 -13.71 14.38
C GLY A 588 12.27 -13.28 14.70
N SER A 589 11.79 -12.16 14.15
CA SER A 589 10.39 -11.76 14.17
C SER A 589 9.79 -11.87 12.76
N ASP A 590 8.54 -12.30 12.67
CA ASP A 590 7.73 -12.22 11.42
C ASP A 590 7.42 -10.76 11.02
N SER A 591 8.08 -9.75 11.62
CA SER A 591 7.81 -8.35 11.36
C SER A 591 8.31 -7.95 9.97
N ALA A 592 7.42 -7.37 9.18
CA ALA A 592 7.75 -6.95 7.83
C ALA A 592 8.67 -5.71 7.88
N THR A 593 9.84 -5.83 7.26
CA THR A 593 10.79 -4.73 6.96
C THR A 593 10.15 -3.53 6.26
N TRP A 594 9.02 -3.76 5.58
CA TRP A 594 8.18 -2.76 4.94
C TRP A 594 6.81 -2.79 5.58
N SER A 595 6.32 -1.63 6.00
CA SER A 595 5.02 -1.50 6.68
C SER A 595 4.09 -0.60 5.88
N SER A 596 2.81 -0.96 5.82
CA SER A 596 1.76 -0.13 5.23
C SER A 596 1.42 1.04 6.15
N ILE A 597 1.39 2.25 5.59
CA ILE A 597 1.19 3.49 6.37
C ILE A 597 0.04 4.35 5.86
N LYS A 598 -0.43 4.12 4.63
CA LYS A 598 -1.52 4.88 4.02
C LYS A 598 -2.12 4.12 2.86
N ASP A 599 -3.45 4.04 2.86
CA ASP A 599 -4.23 3.54 1.72
C ASP A 599 -4.98 4.69 1.06
N VAL A 600 -4.90 4.76 -0.27
CA VAL A 600 -5.63 5.72 -1.09
C VAL A 600 -6.56 4.94 -2.01
N SER A 601 -7.86 5.21 -1.97
CA SER A 601 -8.85 4.47 -2.75
C SER A 601 -9.68 5.40 -3.62
N VAL A 602 -9.89 4.99 -4.87
CA VAL A 602 -10.87 5.56 -5.80
C VAL A 602 -12.10 4.64 -5.97
N SER A 603 -12.20 3.59 -5.16
CA SER A 603 -13.30 2.63 -5.19
C SER A 603 -14.65 3.33 -5.00
N GLY A 604 -15.61 3.00 -5.86
CA GLY A 604 -16.95 3.57 -5.84
C GLY A 604 -17.09 4.94 -6.52
N LEU A 605 -15.99 5.52 -7.04
CA LEU A 605 -16.04 6.74 -7.86
C LEU A 605 -16.22 6.46 -9.36
N GLY A 606 -16.26 5.19 -9.79
CA GLY A 606 -16.29 4.81 -11.21
C GLY A 606 -14.96 5.07 -11.93
N LEU A 607 -13.84 5.08 -11.18
CA LEU A 607 -12.51 5.38 -11.69
C LEU A 607 -11.57 4.19 -11.56
N THR A 608 -10.66 4.06 -12.53
CA THR A 608 -9.55 3.11 -12.54
C THR A 608 -8.23 3.86 -12.61
N ILE A 609 -7.18 3.29 -12.01
CA ILE A 609 -5.85 3.90 -11.92
C ILE A 609 -5.02 3.50 -13.15
N ASN A 610 -4.61 4.49 -13.94
CA ASN A 610 -3.85 4.28 -15.17
C ASN A 610 -2.35 4.52 -15.01
N ALA A 611 -1.97 5.47 -14.16
CA ALA A 611 -0.59 5.75 -13.82
C ALA A 611 -0.54 6.40 -12.44
N LEU A 612 0.60 6.30 -11.76
CA LEU A 612 0.84 6.95 -10.48
C LEU A 612 2.30 7.39 -10.41
N GLU A 613 2.55 8.53 -9.78
CA GLU A 613 3.92 9.02 -9.61
C GLU A 613 4.07 9.97 -8.42
N TRP A 614 5.25 9.95 -7.81
CA TRP A 614 5.55 10.74 -6.62
C TRP A 614 6.00 12.16 -6.94
N LEU A 615 5.59 13.10 -6.09
CA LEU A 615 6.17 14.42 -5.98
C LEU A 615 7.26 14.45 -4.89
N LYS A 616 8.13 15.46 -4.97
CA LYS A 616 9.29 15.62 -4.07
C LYS A 616 8.91 15.74 -2.59
N ASP A 617 7.73 16.31 -2.31
CA ASP A 617 7.23 16.53 -0.96
C ASP A 617 6.57 15.28 -0.34
N GLY A 618 6.45 14.20 -1.11
CA GLY A 618 5.79 12.96 -0.71
C GLY A 618 4.29 12.92 -1.01
N ALA A 619 3.73 13.89 -1.73
CA ALA A 619 2.41 13.75 -2.31
C ALA A 619 2.44 12.76 -3.48
N LEU A 620 1.34 12.04 -3.69
CA LEU A 620 1.22 11.04 -4.76
C LEU A 620 0.20 11.54 -5.78
N ALA A 621 0.63 11.71 -7.03
CA ALA A 621 -0.25 12.01 -8.15
C ALA A 621 -0.76 10.70 -8.76
N ILE A 622 -2.07 10.60 -8.94
CA ILE A 622 -2.77 9.42 -9.45
C ILE A 622 -3.54 9.84 -10.70
N ALA A 623 -3.15 9.30 -11.86
CA ALA A 623 -3.90 9.46 -13.09
C ALA A 623 -5.06 8.46 -13.14
N THR A 624 -6.26 8.99 -13.30
CA THR A 624 -7.49 8.22 -13.44
C THR A 624 -8.12 8.52 -14.80
N SER A 625 -7.64 7.81 -15.82
CA SER A 625 -7.90 8.13 -17.23
C SER A 625 -7.64 9.60 -17.53
N ASN A 626 -8.57 10.44 -17.99
CA ASN A 626 -8.25 11.83 -18.36
C ASN A 626 -8.13 12.84 -17.19
N GLY A 627 -8.29 12.38 -15.95
CA GLY A 627 -8.16 13.20 -14.74
C GLY A 627 -6.90 12.89 -13.92
N LEU A 628 -6.55 13.80 -13.02
CA LEU A 628 -5.50 13.64 -12.01
C LEU A 628 -6.07 13.87 -10.61
N LEU A 629 -5.69 12.99 -9.68
CA LEU A 629 -6.02 13.10 -8.27
C LEU A 629 -4.72 13.23 -7.48
N LEU A 630 -4.65 14.18 -6.56
CA LEU A 630 -3.48 14.38 -5.71
C LEU A 630 -3.78 13.89 -4.29
N SER A 631 -3.06 12.87 -3.83
CA SER A 631 -3.13 12.43 -2.43
C SER A 631 -2.36 13.37 -1.52
N GLU A 632 -2.86 13.57 -0.29
CA GLU A 632 -2.14 14.30 0.74
C GLU A 632 -0.76 13.67 1.04
N ASN A 633 0.22 14.49 1.39
CA ASN A 633 1.58 14.04 1.74
C ASN A 633 1.75 13.63 3.21
N ASN A 634 0.63 13.45 3.93
CA ASN A 634 0.59 13.07 5.34
C ASN A 634 -0.35 11.87 5.56
N THR A 635 -0.23 11.24 6.73
CA THR A 635 -1.14 10.18 7.18
C THR A 635 -1.59 10.46 8.62
N PRO A 636 -2.88 10.23 8.95
CA PRO A 636 -3.35 10.28 10.33
C PRO A 636 -2.62 9.25 11.21
N LEU A 637 -2.28 9.65 12.42
CA LEU A 637 -1.57 8.78 13.36
C LEU A 637 -2.35 7.52 13.74
N ASP A 638 -3.68 7.64 13.85
CA ASP A 638 -4.57 6.54 14.20
C ASP A 638 -4.70 5.48 13.09
N HIS A 639 -4.21 5.76 11.88
CA HIS A 639 -4.19 4.80 10.76
C HIS A 639 -2.92 3.95 10.73
N LEU A 640 -1.90 4.30 11.52
CA LEU A 640 -0.65 3.54 11.61
C LEU A 640 -0.86 2.31 12.50
N GLY A 641 -0.11 1.23 12.23
CA GLY A 641 -0.11 0.06 13.11
C GLY A 641 0.35 0.43 14.53
N GLY A 642 -0.23 -0.20 15.56
CA GLY A 642 -0.01 0.17 16.96
C GLY A 642 1.47 0.19 17.39
N GLU A 643 2.28 -0.78 16.95
CA GLU A 643 3.73 -0.79 17.23
C GLU A 643 4.45 0.39 16.55
N LEU A 644 4.09 0.73 15.31
CA LEU A 644 4.69 1.85 14.58
C LEU A 644 4.31 3.19 15.24
N GLN A 645 3.07 3.32 15.70
CA GLN A 645 2.58 4.51 16.40
C GLN A 645 3.37 4.74 17.71
N GLN A 646 3.63 3.69 18.48
CA GLN A 646 4.43 3.77 19.72
C GLN A 646 5.88 4.15 19.44
N LYS A 647 6.51 3.54 18.43
CA LYS A 647 7.90 3.85 18.04
C LYS A 647 8.09 5.29 17.54
N LEU A 648 7.01 5.92 17.05
CA LEU A 648 7.07 7.25 16.47
C LEU A 648 7.13 8.37 17.51
N ASP A 649 7.21 8.12 18.81
CA ASP A 649 7.51 9.09 19.89
C ASP A 649 7.11 10.53 19.54
N ASN A 650 5.81 10.75 19.45
CA ASN A 650 5.22 12.05 19.16
C ASN A 650 4.78 12.61 20.50
N GLY A 651 5.56 13.55 21.06
CA GLY A 651 5.26 14.16 22.36
C GLY A 651 3.81 14.67 22.47
N PRO A 652 3.32 14.99 23.68
CA PRO A 652 1.88 15.10 23.97
C PRO A 652 1.12 16.29 23.34
N GLN A 653 1.71 17.02 22.38
CA GLN A 653 1.02 18.06 21.63
C GLN A 653 0.49 17.54 20.29
N GLN A 654 -0.82 17.26 20.23
CA GLN A 654 -1.77 17.57 19.14
C GLN A 654 -1.41 17.29 17.65
N ILE A 655 -0.35 16.58 17.31
CA ILE A 655 -0.10 16.19 15.92
C ILE A 655 -1.06 15.06 15.58
N LYS A 656 -2.12 15.36 14.82
CA LYS A 656 -3.07 14.35 14.33
C LYS A 656 -2.56 13.62 13.09
N THR A 657 -1.63 14.23 12.34
CA THR A 657 -1.15 13.76 11.03
C THR A 657 0.36 13.91 10.92
N VAL A 658 1.04 12.90 10.38
CA VAL A 658 2.50 12.91 10.20
C VAL A 658 2.85 12.92 8.70
N PRO A 659 3.74 13.82 8.24
CA PRO A 659 4.22 13.80 6.85
C PRO A 659 4.94 12.49 6.51
N LEU A 660 4.66 11.89 5.35
CA LEU A 660 5.19 10.58 4.94
C LEU A 660 6.73 10.57 4.89
N VAL A 661 7.34 11.64 4.37
CA VAL A 661 8.81 11.79 4.31
C VAL A 661 9.43 11.90 5.70
N HIS A 662 8.74 12.54 6.65
CA HIS A 662 9.20 12.61 8.05
C HIS A 662 9.20 11.22 8.69
N LEU A 663 8.14 10.44 8.44
CA LEU A 663 8.01 9.08 8.93
C LEU A 663 9.13 8.17 8.38
N ALA A 664 9.39 8.20 7.07
CA ALA A 664 10.50 7.47 6.46
C ALA A 664 11.88 7.84 7.05
N ARG A 665 12.08 9.12 7.38
CA ARG A 665 13.30 9.59 8.06
C ARG A 665 13.41 9.08 9.49
N LYS A 666 12.31 9.09 10.27
CA LYS A 666 12.31 8.69 11.69
C LYS A 666 12.60 7.19 11.83
N LEU A 667 12.03 6.34 10.96
CA LEU A 667 12.25 4.89 10.98
C LEU A 667 13.67 4.44 10.60
N LYS A 668 14.44 5.29 9.91
CA LYS A 668 15.84 5.03 9.52
C LYS A 668 16.86 5.56 10.54
N GLN A 669 16.41 6.16 11.64
CA GLN A 669 17.32 6.65 12.69
C GLN A 669 17.98 5.47 13.43
N PRO A 670 19.19 5.66 13.97
CA PRO A 670 19.81 4.68 14.84
C PRO A 670 18.92 4.42 16.05
N LEU A 671 18.76 3.15 16.40
CA LEU A 671 18.05 2.75 17.61
C LEU A 671 18.82 3.22 18.85
N PRO A 672 18.12 3.55 19.95
CA PRO A 672 18.77 4.05 21.14
C PRO A 672 19.65 2.98 21.81
N ALA A 673 20.58 3.42 22.67
CA ALA A 673 21.53 2.55 23.38
C ALA A 673 20.81 1.53 24.29
N TRP A 674 19.67 1.91 24.87
CA TRP A 674 18.82 1.03 25.69
C TRP A 674 17.93 0.09 24.87
N HIS A 675 17.97 0.14 23.53
CA HIS A 675 17.16 -0.76 22.73
C HIS A 675 17.52 -2.23 23.05
N PRO A 676 16.53 -3.14 23.22
CA PRO A 676 16.77 -4.54 23.52
C PRO A 676 17.84 -5.21 22.66
N GLY A 677 17.78 -5.00 21.34
CA GLY A 677 18.76 -5.56 20.40
C GLY A 677 20.21 -5.10 20.65
N THR A 678 20.41 -3.85 21.07
CA THR A 678 21.74 -3.32 21.41
C THR A 678 22.30 -4.04 22.64
N LEU A 679 21.49 -4.14 23.69
CA LEU A 679 21.88 -4.78 24.95
C LEU A 679 22.12 -6.28 24.79
N MET A 680 21.24 -6.96 24.05
CA MET A 680 21.44 -8.36 23.66
C MET A 680 22.78 -8.54 22.97
N TYR A 681 23.10 -7.71 21.97
CA TYR A 681 24.38 -7.81 21.27
C TYR A 681 25.58 -7.61 22.21
N LEU A 682 25.53 -6.64 23.13
CA LEU A 682 26.60 -6.41 24.10
C LEU A 682 26.88 -7.66 24.93
N VAL A 683 25.84 -8.34 25.41
CA VAL A 683 25.99 -9.61 26.15
C VAL A 683 26.60 -10.70 25.26
N HIS A 684 26.08 -10.89 24.05
CA HIS A 684 26.64 -11.89 23.11
C HIS A 684 28.10 -11.59 22.75
N SER A 685 28.48 -10.31 22.62
CA SER A 685 29.87 -9.89 22.36
C SER A 685 30.84 -10.16 23.51
N GLY A 686 30.34 -10.69 24.64
CA GLY A 686 31.12 -10.99 25.83
C GLY A 686 31.35 -9.78 26.74
N LYS A 687 30.52 -8.74 26.62
CA LYS A 687 30.60 -7.49 27.38
C LYS A 687 29.34 -7.24 28.23
N PRO A 688 28.93 -8.17 29.13
CA PRO A 688 27.74 -7.96 29.97
C PRO A 688 27.85 -6.73 30.89
N SER A 689 29.06 -6.38 31.34
CA SER A 689 29.32 -5.16 32.13
C SER A 689 28.95 -3.87 31.38
N ALA A 690 29.16 -3.83 30.05
CA ALA A 690 28.77 -2.70 29.23
C ALA A 690 27.24 -2.54 29.15
N ALA A 691 26.50 -3.66 29.06
CA ALA A 691 25.04 -3.65 29.09
C ALA A 691 24.51 -3.16 30.45
N ILE A 692 25.15 -3.59 31.56
CA ILE A 692 24.85 -3.10 32.91
C ILE A 692 25.07 -1.58 33.01
N ASN A 693 26.18 -1.07 32.48
CA ASN A 693 26.47 0.36 32.48
C ASN A 693 25.39 1.18 31.76
N VAL A 694 24.90 0.71 30.60
CA VAL A 694 23.79 1.35 29.89
C VAL A 694 22.53 1.43 30.77
N PHE A 695 22.20 0.36 31.49
CA PHE A 695 21.06 0.35 32.42
C PHE A 695 21.26 1.29 33.62
N CYS A 696 22.44 1.30 34.23
CA CYS A 696 22.75 2.20 35.33
C CYS A 696 22.61 3.67 34.91
N LYS A 697 23.16 4.05 33.74
CA LYS A 697 22.97 5.40 33.21
C LYS A 697 21.53 5.70 32.85
N LEU A 698 20.81 4.75 32.25
CA LEU A 698 19.39 4.93 31.95
C LEU A 698 18.62 5.25 33.24
N LEU A 699 18.86 4.51 34.32
CA LEU A 699 18.25 4.78 35.62
C LEU A 699 18.58 6.20 36.12
N ASP A 700 19.82 6.66 35.97
CA ASP A 700 20.22 8.00 36.41
C ASP A 700 19.50 9.12 35.63
N TYR A 701 19.24 8.93 34.33
CA TYR A 701 18.34 9.82 33.58
C TYR A 701 16.91 9.69 34.06
N LEU A 702 16.39 8.46 34.17
CA LEU A 702 14.99 8.20 34.52
C LEU A 702 14.61 8.71 35.91
N LYS A 703 15.54 8.84 36.86
CA LYS A 703 15.27 9.48 38.17
C LYS A 703 14.75 10.91 38.06
N PHE A 704 15.20 11.66 37.05
CA PHE A 704 14.86 13.09 36.87
C PHE A 704 14.09 13.38 35.58
N TRP A 705 13.95 12.38 34.70
CA TRP A 705 13.26 12.50 33.41
C TRP A 705 11.74 12.33 33.56
N SER A 706 10.99 13.17 32.83
CA SER A 706 9.55 13.03 32.58
C SER A 706 9.29 12.74 31.11
N GLU A 707 8.12 12.20 30.76
CA GLU A 707 7.78 11.82 29.37
C GLU A 707 7.80 13.00 28.38
N ASP A 708 7.77 14.24 28.90
CA ASP A 708 7.87 15.47 28.12
C ASP A 708 9.31 15.90 27.80
N ASP A 709 10.30 15.30 28.46
CA ASP A 709 11.70 15.67 28.35
C ASP A 709 12.41 14.91 27.22
N HIS A 710 13.37 15.56 26.56
CA HIS A 710 14.20 14.89 25.56
C HIS A 710 15.18 13.89 26.22
N LEU A 711 15.05 12.60 25.91
CA LEU A 711 16.02 11.56 26.32
C LEU A 711 17.04 11.32 25.19
N PRO A 712 18.34 11.67 25.36
CA PRO A 712 19.35 11.47 24.32
C PRO A 712 19.51 9.98 23.98
N SER A 713 19.45 9.61 22.69
CA SER A 713 19.51 8.21 22.24
C SER A 713 20.77 7.43 22.66
N LEU A 714 21.86 8.13 22.98
CA LEU A 714 23.11 7.56 23.48
C LEU A 714 23.37 7.86 24.96
N LEU A 715 22.41 8.38 25.74
CA LEU A 715 22.54 8.68 27.19
C LEU A 715 23.85 9.44 27.53
N ASP A 716 24.24 10.39 26.67
CA ASP A 716 25.50 11.16 26.71
C ASP A 716 26.78 10.32 26.87
N PHE A 717 26.74 9.07 26.41
CA PHE A 717 27.93 8.26 26.29
C PHE A 717 28.83 8.72 25.13
N ASP A 718 30.15 8.64 25.33
CA ASP A 718 31.11 8.58 24.22
C ASP A 718 30.99 7.19 23.57
N PRO A 719 30.61 7.07 22.27
CA PRO A 719 30.39 5.80 21.60
C PRO A 719 31.56 4.80 21.71
N ARG A 720 32.78 5.29 21.90
CA ARG A 720 33.99 4.45 22.05
C ARG A 720 34.18 3.92 23.47
N LYS A 721 33.66 4.64 24.48
CA LYS A 721 33.84 4.33 25.90
C LYS A 721 32.70 3.51 26.50
N ILE A 722 31.53 3.44 25.84
CA ILE A 722 30.39 2.58 26.27
C ILE A 722 30.84 1.14 26.56
N LEU A 723 31.87 0.70 25.86
CA LEU A 723 32.32 -0.69 25.80
C LEU A 723 33.42 -1.03 26.81
N GLU A 724 33.95 -0.06 27.56
CA GLU A 724 35.19 -0.21 28.33
C GLU A 724 35.02 -0.15 29.86
N ASP A 725 33.83 0.15 30.38
CA ASP A 725 33.60 0.35 31.81
C ASP A 725 33.15 -0.93 32.54
N GLU A 726 33.82 -1.27 33.65
CA GLU A 726 33.36 -2.33 34.57
C GLU A 726 32.42 -1.77 35.64
N HIS A 727 31.14 -2.11 35.56
CA HIS A 727 30.13 -1.83 36.59
C HIS A 727 29.51 -3.14 37.09
N HIS A 728 29.20 -3.19 38.38
CA HIS A 728 28.43 -4.28 38.98
C HIS A 728 26.96 -3.88 39.11
N LEU A 729 26.05 -4.83 38.86
CA LEU A 729 24.62 -4.59 38.97
C LEU A 729 24.15 -4.90 40.40
N GLU A 730 23.64 -3.89 41.11
CA GLU A 730 23.08 -4.06 42.46
C GLU A 730 21.58 -4.38 42.39
N LEU A 731 21.08 -5.19 43.32
CA LEU A 731 19.67 -5.63 43.34
C LEU A 731 18.70 -4.44 43.50
N ASP A 732 19.09 -3.43 44.27
CA ASP A 732 18.30 -2.19 44.42
C ASP A 732 18.21 -1.41 43.09
N THR A 733 19.29 -1.38 42.30
CA THR A 733 19.30 -0.73 40.97
C THR A 733 18.33 -1.43 40.02
N VAL A 734 18.26 -2.78 40.06
CA VAL A 734 17.32 -3.57 39.26
C VAL A 734 15.89 -3.26 39.65
N ARG A 735 15.57 -3.28 40.95
CA ARG A 735 14.21 -3.00 41.44
C ARG A 735 13.77 -1.59 41.04
N ASP A 736 14.61 -0.60 41.30
CA ASP A 736 14.28 0.81 41.05
C ASP A 736 14.09 1.06 39.55
N LEU A 737 14.91 0.45 38.69
CA LEU A 737 14.77 0.58 37.24
C LEU A 737 13.53 -0.12 36.69
N VAL A 738 13.20 -1.32 37.18
CA VAL A 738 11.95 -2.01 36.80
C VAL A 738 10.75 -1.15 37.17
N GLU A 739 10.73 -0.58 38.39
CA GLU A 739 9.66 0.33 38.80
C GLU A 739 9.57 1.53 37.85
N GLN A 740 10.68 2.19 37.50
CA GLN A 740 10.66 3.30 36.53
C GLN A 740 10.12 2.86 35.16
N LEU A 741 10.52 1.68 34.65
CA LEU A 741 10.10 1.15 33.34
C LEU A 741 8.67 0.62 33.34
N GLU A 742 8.05 0.33 34.48
CA GLU A 742 6.63 -0.01 34.57
C GLU A 742 5.74 1.23 34.56
N TRP A 743 6.24 2.35 35.10
CA TRP A 743 5.47 3.60 35.22
C TRP A 743 5.71 4.61 34.09
N LYS A 744 6.84 4.52 33.37
CA LYS A 744 7.23 5.49 32.33
C LYS A 744 7.40 4.81 30.98
N HIS A 745 6.85 5.39 29.92
CA HIS A 745 7.05 4.89 28.55
C HIS A 745 8.33 5.48 27.93
N LEU A 746 9.25 4.62 27.53
CA LEU A 746 10.49 5.07 26.91
C LEU A 746 10.26 5.50 25.44
N PRO A 747 10.93 6.57 24.98
CA PRO A 747 10.83 6.99 23.59
C PRO A 747 11.48 5.98 22.64
N ALA A 748 10.98 5.94 21.39
CA ALA A 748 11.48 5.18 20.26
C ALA A 748 11.46 3.64 20.40
N ILE A 749 10.79 3.10 21.41
CA ILE A 749 10.53 1.66 21.57
C ILE A 749 9.03 1.42 21.79
N SER A 750 8.55 0.25 21.39
CA SER A 750 7.18 -0.22 21.65
C SER A 750 7.02 -0.80 23.05
N ASP A 751 5.78 -0.94 23.53
CA ASP A 751 5.50 -1.56 24.83
C ASP A 751 6.01 -3.01 24.90
N LYS A 752 5.96 -3.72 23.78
CA LYS A 752 6.50 -5.08 23.65
C LYS A 752 8.03 -5.10 23.82
N GLU A 753 8.73 -4.15 23.18
CA GLU A 753 10.18 -3.99 23.34
C GLU A 753 10.55 -3.53 24.74
N GLN A 754 9.73 -2.69 25.38
CA GLN A 754 9.94 -2.27 26.77
C GLN A 754 9.76 -3.41 27.77
N LYS A 755 8.74 -4.28 27.58
CA LYS A 755 8.64 -5.53 28.36
C LYS A 755 9.85 -6.44 28.12
N HIS A 756 10.29 -6.56 26.87
CA HIS A 756 11.49 -7.33 26.55
C HIS A 756 12.75 -6.75 27.22
N LEU A 757 12.85 -5.41 27.32
CA LEU A 757 13.92 -4.71 28.02
C LEU A 757 13.97 -5.09 29.52
N ILE A 758 12.81 -5.17 30.17
CA ILE A 758 12.67 -5.63 31.57
C ILE A 758 13.14 -7.09 31.71
N CYS A 759 12.74 -7.97 30.78
CA CYS A 759 13.22 -9.36 30.78
C CYS A 759 14.75 -9.46 30.62
N ILE A 760 15.35 -8.62 29.77
CA ILE A 760 16.81 -8.53 29.60
C ILE A 760 17.47 -8.10 30.91
N LEU A 761 16.94 -7.09 31.60
CA LEU A 761 17.48 -6.62 32.88
C LEU A 761 17.46 -7.72 33.95
N HIS A 762 16.36 -8.46 34.08
CA HIS A 762 16.27 -9.60 34.99
C HIS A 762 17.22 -10.74 34.61
N ALA A 763 17.36 -11.05 33.32
CA ALA A 763 18.32 -12.05 32.86
C ALA A 763 19.77 -11.62 33.12
N LEU A 764 20.10 -10.33 32.95
CA LEU A 764 21.39 -9.75 33.31
C LEU A 764 21.68 -9.85 34.80
N ALA A 765 20.71 -9.52 35.65
CA ALA A 765 20.83 -9.64 37.09
C ALA A 765 21.13 -11.10 37.49
N TYR A 766 20.42 -12.05 36.91
CA TYR A 766 20.64 -13.46 37.16
C TYR A 766 22.06 -13.92 36.76
N ILE A 767 22.53 -13.59 35.54
CA ILE A 767 23.89 -13.99 35.13
C ILE A 767 24.98 -13.26 35.92
N SER A 768 24.69 -12.09 36.50
CA SER A 768 25.66 -11.34 37.28
C SER A 768 26.13 -12.07 38.53
N GLU A 769 25.26 -12.89 39.13
CA GLU A 769 25.58 -13.76 40.25
C GLU A 769 26.56 -14.89 39.86
N HIS A 770 26.59 -15.24 38.57
CA HIS A 770 27.37 -16.34 38.02
C HIS A 770 28.63 -15.90 37.24
N MET A 771 28.86 -14.59 37.05
CA MET A 771 29.99 -14.05 36.28
C MET A 771 31.38 -14.46 36.80
N ARG A 772 31.51 -14.80 38.09
CA ARG A 772 32.78 -15.27 38.68
C ARG A 772 33.01 -16.78 38.52
N GLY A 773 31.96 -17.55 38.24
CA GLY A 773 32.00 -19.01 38.20
C GLY A 773 31.86 -19.64 36.82
N LEU A 774 31.40 -18.86 35.83
CA LEU A 774 31.19 -19.31 34.45
C LEU A 774 32.04 -18.50 33.48
N ASP A 775 32.50 -19.15 32.41
CA ASP A 775 33.14 -18.45 31.31
C ASP A 775 32.14 -17.73 30.39
N THR A 776 32.65 -16.93 29.46
CA THR A 776 31.82 -16.12 28.56
C THR A 776 30.85 -16.96 27.74
N HIS A 777 31.22 -18.17 27.31
CA HIS A 777 30.34 -19.04 26.53
C HIS A 777 29.18 -19.61 27.35
N ALA A 778 29.46 -20.08 28.56
CA ALA A 778 28.43 -20.55 29.48
C ALA A 778 27.50 -19.40 29.89
N LEU A 779 28.03 -18.18 30.09
CA LEU A 779 27.22 -17.00 30.37
C LEU A 779 26.30 -16.63 29.20
N ARG A 780 26.76 -16.70 27.94
CA ARG A 780 25.92 -16.48 26.73
C ARG A 780 24.74 -17.45 26.71
N TYR A 781 25.00 -18.73 26.94
CA TYR A 781 23.96 -19.76 27.00
C TYR A 781 22.98 -19.50 28.15
N LEU A 782 23.50 -19.26 29.36
CA LEU A 782 22.69 -19.09 30.57
C LEU A 782 21.78 -17.85 30.47
N PHE A 783 22.31 -16.76 29.92
CA PHE A 783 21.57 -15.53 29.68
C PHE A 783 20.37 -15.77 28.76
N HIS A 784 20.57 -16.44 27.62
CA HIS A 784 19.49 -16.70 26.67
C HIS A 784 18.46 -17.68 27.24
N TRP A 785 18.90 -18.72 27.95
CA TRP A 785 18.02 -19.64 28.66
C TRP A 785 17.12 -18.91 29.66
N LYS A 786 17.71 -18.03 30.50
CA LYS A 786 16.95 -17.26 31.49
C LYS A 786 15.98 -16.27 30.82
N LEU A 787 16.41 -15.63 29.72
CA LEU A 787 15.56 -14.71 28.97
C LEU A 787 14.33 -15.41 28.38
N GLN A 788 14.49 -16.59 27.77
CA GLN A 788 13.36 -17.35 27.23
C GLN A 788 12.40 -17.84 28.33
N LEU A 789 12.91 -18.21 29.51
CA LEU A 789 12.07 -18.55 30.66
C LEU A 789 11.17 -17.36 31.05
N LEU A 790 11.76 -16.18 31.22
CA LEU A 790 11.03 -14.95 31.60
C LEU A 790 9.98 -14.53 30.56
N GLN A 791 10.18 -14.86 29.29
CA GLN A 791 9.23 -14.58 28.21
C GLN A 791 8.10 -15.62 28.12
N THR A 792 8.32 -16.84 28.63
CA THR A 792 7.35 -17.95 28.58
C THR A 792 6.48 -18.00 29.84
N GLU A 793 6.95 -17.43 30.95
CA GLU A 793 6.25 -17.27 32.23
C GLU A 793 5.14 -16.19 32.17
N ASP A 794 4.29 -16.23 31.14
CA ASP A 794 3.12 -15.37 31.02
C ASP A 794 2.04 -15.84 32.02
N PRO A 795 1.71 -15.06 33.08
CA PRO A 795 0.87 -15.52 34.18
C PRO A 795 -0.58 -15.88 33.78
N GLU A 796 -1.04 -15.43 32.60
CA GLU A 796 -2.39 -15.70 32.10
C GLU A 796 -2.55 -17.10 31.47
N LYS A 797 -1.46 -17.75 31.04
CA LYS A 797 -1.49 -19.12 30.51
C LYS A 797 -1.16 -20.12 31.60
N GLY A 798 -2.05 -20.22 32.59
CA GLY A 798 -1.97 -21.26 33.62
C GLY A 798 -1.87 -22.65 32.99
N GLN A 799 -0.67 -23.26 33.02
CA GLN A 799 -0.51 -24.63 32.57
C GLN A 799 -1.17 -25.58 33.59
N PRO A 800 -2.09 -26.48 33.18
CA PRO A 800 -2.87 -27.28 34.12
C PRO A 800 -2.12 -28.39 34.86
N ASN A 801 -0.85 -28.66 34.52
CA ASN A 801 -0.10 -29.79 35.09
C ASN A 801 1.33 -29.33 35.38
N GLY A 802 1.75 -29.40 36.64
CA GLY A 802 3.05 -28.93 37.15
C GLY A 802 4.31 -29.63 36.62
N THR A 803 4.45 -29.72 35.30
CA THR A 803 5.69 -30.09 34.61
C THR A 803 6.24 -28.81 34.00
N GLN A 804 7.32 -28.26 34.56
CA GLN A 804 7.95 -27.05 34.02
C GLN A 804 8.44 -27.32 32.59
N SER A 805 7.80 -26.71 31.59
CA SER A 805 8.21 -26.83 30.19
C SER A 805 9.58 -26.17 29.99
N ALA A 806 10.55 -26.89 29.43
CA ALA A 806 11.87 -26.35 29.15
C ALA A 806 11.89 -25.51 27.87
N PRO A 807 12.59 -24.36 27.87
CA PRO A 807 12.76 -23.52 26.68
C PRO A 807 13.59 -24.27 25.62
N GLN A 808 13.27 -24.06 24.34
CA GLN A 808 14.00 -24.65 23.23
C GLN A 808 15.17 -23.77 22.82
N MET A 809 16.38 -24.25 23.13
CA MET A 809 17.63 -23.55 22.83
C MET A 809 17.99 -23.69 21.34
N GLN A 810 18.48 -22.61 20.73
CA GLN A 810 18.89 -22.60 19.34
C GLN A 810 20.32 -23.13 19.20
N TRP A 811 20.71 -23.49 17.97
CA TRP A 811 22.05 -24.02 17.68
C TRP A 811 23.17 -23.02 18.01
N ARG A 812 22.90 -21.72 17.99
CA ARG A 812 23.83 -20.68 18.45
C ARG A 812 24.25 -20.89 19.91
N GLU A 813 23.28 -20.99 20.81
CA GLU A 813 23.56 -21.19 22.23
C GLU A 813 24.21 -22.55 22.48
N ILE A 814 23.72 -23.61 21.81
CA ILE A 814 24.31 -24.96 21.90
C ILE A 814 25.78 -24.95 21.46
N ALA A 815 26.11 -24.25 20.36
CA ALA A 815 27.49 -24.13 19.88
C ALA A 815 28.37 -23.37 20.88
N PHE A 816 27.89 -22.27 21.48
CA PHE A 816 28.62 -21.60 22.55
C PHE A 816 28.86 -22.53 23.74
N ALA A 817 27.82 -23.17 24.27
CA ALA A 817 27.96 -24.11 25.39
C ALA A 817 28.94 -25.26 25.06
N TYR A 818 28.98 -25.74 23.81
CA TYR A 818 29.91 -26.78 23.39
C TYR A 818 31.37 -26.33 23.46
N HIS A 819 31.63 -25.05 23.20
CA HIS A 819 32.97 -24.45 23.29
C HIS A 819 33.33 -23.92 24.69
N SER A 820 32.41 -23.97 25.65
CA SER A 820 32.67 -23.56 27.04
C SER A 820 33.67 -24.50 27.73
N THR A 821 34.54 -23.90 28.54
CA THR A 821 35.43 -24.55 29.50
C THR A 821 34.75 -24.84 30.85
N THR A 822 33.61 -24.20 31.13
CA THR A 822 32.85 -24.35 32.39
C THR A 822 31.51 -25.09 32.18
N GLN A 823 31.53 -26.18 31.42
CA GLN A 823 30.33 -26.98 31.11
C GLN A 823 29.68 -27.64 32.32
N GLN A 824 30.47 -28.17 33.26
CA GLN A 824 29.93 -28.86 34.44
C GLN A 824 29.19 -27.90 35.39
N PRO A 825 29.74 -26.74 35.78
CA PRO A 825 28.98 -25.74 36.55
C PRO A 825 27.69 -25.28 35.86
N LEU A 826 27.72 -25.09 34.53
CA LEU A 826 26.51 -24.75 33.77
C LEU A 826 25.46 -25.86 33.85
N LEU A 827 25.86 -27.12 33.69
CA LEU A 827 24.99 -28.28 33.81
C LEU A 827 24.36 -28.34 35.20
N ASP A 828 25.14 -28.15 36.26
CA ASP A 828 24.65 -28.21 37.64
C ASP A 828 23.56 -27.16 37.91
N ILE A 829 23.71 -25.94 37.37
CA ILE A 829 22.68 -24.88 37.46
C ILE A 829 21.38 -25.32 36.76
N LEU A 830 21.47 -25.85 35.54
CA LEU A 830 20.31 -26.30 34.78
C LEU A 830 19.61 -27.48 35.46
N VAL A 831 20.37 -28.47 35.92
CA VAL A 831 19.84 -29.66 36.62
C VAL A 831 19.13 -29.25 37.92
N LEU A 832 19.71 -28.30 38.66
CA LEU A 832 19.14 -27.80 39.90
C LEU A 832 17.80 -27.08 39.65
N HIS A 833 17.68 -26.29 38.58
CA HIS A 833 16.44 -25.61 38.22
C HIS A 833 15.27 -26.59 38.00
N TYR A 834 15.53 -27.76 37.43
CA TYR A 834 14.51 -28.80 37.19
C TYR A 834 14.43 -29.84 38.32
N ASP A 835 14.75 -29.47 39.56
CA ASP A 835 14.68 -30.34 40.75
C ASP A 835 15.41 -31.70 40.61
N ASN A 836 16.51 -31.74 39.84
CA ASN A 836 17.22 -32.97 39.46
C ASN A 836 16.36 -33.99 38.66
N LYS A 837 15.25 -33.56 38.05
CA LYS A 837 14.33 -34.38 37.25
C LYS A 837 14.40 -34.02 35.77
N ILE A 838 15.55 -34.24 35.14
CA ILE A 838 15.69 -34.04 33.70
C ILE A 838 15.05 -35.23 32.95
N THR A 839 14.04 -34.96 32.12
CA THR A 839 13.49 -35.91 31.15
C THR A 839 14.18 -35.76 29.79
N TRP A 840 13.96 -36.71 28.87
CA TRP A 840 14.52 -36.61 27.51
C TRP A 840 14.07 -35.33 26.82
N ASP A 841 12.80 -34.95 26.96
CA ASP A 841 12.25 -33.74 26.36
C ASP A 841 12.97 -32.49 26.87
N VAL A 842 13.21 -32.39 28.19
CA VAL A 842 13.97 -31.28 28.78
C VAL A 842 15.42 -31.28 28.28
N ALA A 843 16.10 -32.43 28.30
CA ALA A 843 17.48 -32.55 27.83
C ALA A 843 17.62 -32.21 26.34
N ARG A 844 16.63 -32.58 25.53
CA ARG A 844 16.54 -32.28 24.10
C ARG A 844 16.32 -30.80 23.87
N SER A 845 15.34 -30.18 24.55
CA SER A 845 15.07 -28.74 24.43
C SER A 845 16.26 -27.88 24.85
N LEU A 846 17.00 -28.29 25.89
CA LEU A 846 18.22 -27.62 26.35
C LEU A 846 19.48 -28.02 25.54
N GLY A 847 19.37 -28.97 24.62
CA GLY A 847 20.51 -29.45 23.83
C GLY A 847 21.67 -30.06 24.66
N ILE A 848 21.41 -30.50 25.90
CA ILE A 848 22.46 -30.95 26.85
C ILE A 848 23.36 -32.01 26.24
N THR A 849 22.77 -32.97 25.52
CA THR A 849 23.50 -34.07 24.89
C THR A 849 24.31 -33.67 23.67
N ALA A 850 24.10 -32.47 23.12
CA ALA A 850 24.87 -31.93 22.01
C ALA A 850 26.06 -31.08 22.45
N TRP A 851 25.91 -30.27 23.50
CA TRP A 851 27.00 -29.41 23.96
C TRP A 851 27.93 -30.04 25.01
N LEU A 852 27.48 -31.04 25.77
CA LEU A 852 28.34 -31.67 26.78
C LEU A 852 29.45 -32.49 26.10
N ALA A 853 30.71 -32.04 26.26
CA ALA A 853 31.87 -32.65 25.61
C ALA A 853 32.50 -33.77 26.46
N ASP A 854 32.41 -33.68 27.79
CA ASP A 854 32.90 -34.73 28.68
C ASP A 854 32.03 -35.99 28.58
N LYS A 855 32.67 -37.11 28.22
CA LYS A 855 32.02 -38.40 28.07
C LYS A 855 31.47 -38.91 29.40
N GLU A 856 32.20 -38.74 30.50
CA GLU A 856 31.76 -39.24 31.80
C GLU A 856 30.53 -38.48 32.30
N ALA A 857 30.53 -37.14 32.18
CA ALA A 857 29.37 -36.33 32.48
C ALA A 857 28.16 -36.71 31.60
N LEU A 858 28.36 -36.94 30.31
CA LEU A 858 27.30 -37.37 29.39
C LEU A 858 26.71 -38.74 29.79
N GLU A 859 27.55 -39.69 30.19
CA GLU A 859 27.10 -40.99 30.69
C GLU A 859 26.26 -40.85 31.97
N ARG A 860 26.64 -39.96 32.90
CA ARG A 860 25.85 -39.69 34.12
C ARG A 860 24.49 -39.09 33.81
N VAL A 861 24.43 -38.11 32.90
CA VAL A 861 23.16 -37.50 32.45
C VAL A 861 22.26 -38.54 31.80
N PHE A 862 22.82 -39.37 30.90
CA PHE A 862 22.05 -40.41 30.21
C PHE A 862 21.59 -41.54 31.14
N GLU A 863 22.37 -41.85 32.19
CA GLU A 863 21.95 -42.78 33.23
C GLU A 863 20.80 -42.21 34.07
N SER A 864 20.84 -40.92 34.40
CA SER A 864 19.72 -40.22 35.06
C SER A 864 18.46 -40.27 34.18
N LEU A 865 18.59 -39.99 32.88
CA LEU A 865 17.51 -40.13 31.89
C LEU A 865 16.95 -41.57 31.84
N ALA A 866 17.81 -42.59 31.87
CA ALA A 866 17.39 -43.98 31.90
C ALA A 866 16.58 -44.32 33.16
N GLN A 867 16.98 -43.79 34.32
CA GLN A 867 16.27 -43.98 35.58
C GLN A 867 14.94 -43.23 35.61
N ALA A 868 14.91 -42.00 35.07
CA ALA A 868 13.70 -41.18 34.97
C ALA A 868 12.66 -41.83 34.04
N THR A 869 13.07 -42.25 32.84
CA THR A 869 12.19 -42.93 31.86
C THR A 869 11.67 -44.27 32.36
N TYR A 870 12.49 -45.04 33.09
CA TYR A 870 12.03 -46.28 33.76
C TYR A 870 10.90 -46.00 34.76
N ARG A 871 11.03 -44.92 35.56
CA ARG A 871 10.07 -44.55 36.61
C ARG A 871 8.87 -43.74 36.11
N GLN A 872 8.83 -43.42 34.82
CA GLN A 872 7.77 -42.58 34.23
C GLN A 872 6.41 -43.29 34.20
N THR A 873 6.39 -44.61 34.08
CA THR A 873 5.17 -45.43 34.15
C THR A 873 5.02 -46.05 35.53
N SER A 874 3.77 -46.22 35.99
CA SER A 874 3.46 -46.96 37.21
C SER A 874 2.56 -48.16 36.85
N PRO A 875 3.06 -49.40 36.92
CA PRO A 875 4.39 -49.82 37.36
C PRO A 875 5.55 -49.49 36.36
N PRO A 876 6.81 -49.36 36.82
CA PRO A 876 7.97 -49.02 35.98
C PRO A 876 8.24 -49.98 34.81
N ASP A 877 8.31 -49.50 33.57
CA ASP A 877 8.50 -50.36 32.40
C ASP A 877 9.97 -50.42 31.93
N PRO A 878 10.64 -51.60 31.98
CA PRO A 878 12.00 -51.76 31.47
C PRO A 878 12.16 -51.51 29.96
N ILE A 879 11.08 -51.57 29.16
CA ILE A 879 11.14 -51.29 27.71
C ILE A 879 11.62 -49.86 27.48
N ASN A 880 11.04 -48.89 28.19
CA ASN A 880 11.32 -47.46 28.00
C ASN A 880 12.78 -47.11 28.30
N ALA A 881 13.40 -47.78 29.28
CA ALA A 881 14.80 -47.56 29.63
C ALA A 881 15.79 -48.43 28.83
N SER A 882 15.30 -49.34 27.98
CA SER A 882 16.14 -50.31 27.26
C SER A 882 17.14 -49.62 26.33
N LEU A 883 16.71 -48.62 25.57
CA LEU A 883 17.59 -47.87 24.66
C LEU A 883 18.71 -47.18 25.44
N TYR A 884 18.37 -46.46 26.52
CA TYR A 884 19.31 -45.68 27.31
C TYR A 884 20.38 -46.54 27.99
N PHE A 885 19.98 -47.63 28.66
CA PHE A 885 20.96 -48.53 29.30
C PHE A 885 21.84 -49.27 28.29
N LEU A 886 21.32 -49.62 27.10
CA LEU A 886 22.10 -50.29 26.07
C LEU A 886 23.06 -49.32 25.35
N ALA A 887 22.67 -48.05 25.18
CA ALA A 887 23.59 -47.01 24.71
C ALA A 887 24.79 -46.82 25.64
N LEU A 888 24.61 -47.04 26.95
CA LEU A 888 25.66 -47.01 27.98
C LEU A 888 26.44 -48.33 28.16
N HIS A 889 26.22 -49.33 27.31
CA HIS A 889 26.78 -50.69 27.45
C HIS A 889 26.40 -51.39 28.78
N LYS A 890 25.33 -50.95 29.47
CA LYS A 890 24.85 -51.48 30.76
C LYS A 890 23.79 -52.59 30.60
N LYS A 891 24.07 -53.59 29.74
CA LYS A 891 23.22 -54.80 29.60
C LYS A 891 22.93 -55.51 30.94
N PRO A 892 23.89 -55.66 31.88
CA PRO A 892 23.62 -56.31 33.17
C PRO A 892 22.56 -55.57 34.00
N THR A 893 22.58 -54.24 34.00
CA THR A 893 21.58 -53.40 34.66
C THR A 893 20.21 -53.61 34.04
N LEU A 894 20.10 -53.59 32.71
CA LEU A 894 18.85 -53.85 32.01
C LEU A 894 18.29 -55.25 32.33
N LEU A 895 19.14 -56.30 32.34
CA LEU A 895 18.74 -57.65 32.72
C LEU A 895 18.19 -57.72 34.15
N SER A 896 18.76 -56.92 35.07
CA SER A 896 18.29 -56.82 36.45
C SER A 896 16.90 -56.15 36.56
N LEU A 897 16.61 -55.12 35.74
CA LEU A 897 15.30 -54.48 35.68
C LEU A 897 14.25 -55.45 35.15
N TRP A 898 14.56 -56.18 34.09
CA TRP A 898 13.69 -57.24 33.56
C TRP A 898 13.45 -58.38 34.56
N ARG A 899 14.37 -58.64 35.50
CA ARG A 899 14.14 -59.61 36.58
C ARG A 899 13.05 -59.14 37.56
N ILE A 900 12.93 -57.83 37.76
CA ILE A 900 12.00 -57.21 38.71
C ILE A 900 10.60 -57.05 38.10
N ALA A 901 10.51 -56.82 36.78
CA ALA A 901 9.25 -56.60 36.06
C ALA A 901 8.42 -57.89 35.83
N THR A 902 8.06 -58.59 36.91
CA THR A 902 7.31 -59.87 36.87
C THR A 902 5.91 -59.75 36.28
N TRP A 903 5.34 -58.55 36.25
CA TRP A 903 4.04 -58.24 35.65
C TRP A 903 4.10 -58.10 34.11
N HIS A 904 5.28 -57.91 33.53
CA HIS A 904 5.39 -57.61 32.10
C HIS A 904 5.33 -58.89 31.25
N ARG A 905 4.41 -58.94 30.26
CA ARG A 905 4.16 -60.13 29.43
C ARG A 905 5.41 -60.66 28.71
N GLU A 906 6.30 -59.76 28.28
CA GLU A 906 7.52 -60.11 27.55
C GLU A 906 8.70 -60.50 28.45
N GLN A 907 8.53 -60.49 29.78
CA GLN A 907 9.62 -60.63 30.74
C GLN A 907 10.45 -61.90 30.56
N ARG A 908 9.80 -63.07 30.52
CA ARG A 908 10.50 -64.36 30.42
C ARG A 908 11.27 -64.49 29.09
N ALA A 909 10.68 -63.99 28.00
CA ALA A 909 11.29 -64.03 26.68
C ALA A 909 12.51 -63.09 26.60
N THR A 910 12.35 -61.82 27.00
CA THR A 910 13.42 -60.82 26.97
C THR A 910 14.54 -61.16 27.94
N MET A 911 14.24 -61.65 29.15
CA MET A 911 15.26 -62.06 30.13
C MET A 911 16.11 -63.23 29.62
N ASN A 912 15.47 -64.26 29.03
CA ASN A 912 16.21 -65.39 28.44
C ASN A 912 17.04 -64.96 27.24
N PHE A 913 16.57 -63.98 26.48
CA PHE A 913 17.32 -63.42 25.36
C PHE A 913 18.53 -62.61 25.84
N LEU A 914 18.35 -61.71 26.81
CA LEU A 914 19.42 -60.87 27.38
C LEU A 914 20.50 -61.67 28.10
N LYS A 915 20.20 -62.88 28.62
CA LYS A 915 21.21 -63.80 29.20
C LYS A 915 22.21 -64.34 28.19
N ARG A 916 21.89 -64.32 26.88
CA ARG A 916 22.81 -64.78 25.83
C ARG A 916 24.08 -63.93 25.80
N ASP A 917 25.17 -64.54 25.36
CA ASP A 917 26.43 -63.85 25.09
C ASP A 917 26.38 -63.20 23.70
N PHE A 918 26.31 -61.87 23.66
CA PHE A 918 26.24 -61.09 22.41
C PHE A 918 27.61 -60.82 21.79
N SER A 919 28.70 -61.34 22.38
CA SER A 919 29.98 -61.42 21.67
C SER A 919 29.93 -62.45 20.52
N GLN A 920 29.00 -63.41 20.57
CA GLN A 920 28.86 -64.47 19.59
C GLN A 920 28.01 -64.05 18.37
N PRO A 921 28.39 -64.42 17.14
CA PRO A 921 27.72 -63.98 15.91
C PRO A 921 26.26 -64.47 15.81
N ASP A 922 25.95 -65.65 16.34
CA ASP A 922 24.60 -66.21 16.35
C ASP A 922 23.64 -65.37 17.21
N ALA A 923 24.11 -64.90 18.36
CA ALA A 923 23.33 -64.04 19.25
C ALA A 923 23.09 -62.66 18.64
N ARG A 924 24.08 -62.07 17.96
CA ARG A 924 23.94 -60.79 17.23
C ARG A 924 22.96 -60.91 16.06
N THR A 925 23.04 -62.01 15.30
CA THR A 925 22.11 -62.27 14.19
C THR A 925 20.67 -62.43 14.68
N ALA A 926 20.49 -63.10 15.83
CA ALA A 926 19.18 -63.19 16.47
C ALA A 926 18.67 -61.82 16.96
N ALA A 927 19.54 -60.97 17.51
CA ALA A 927 19.19 -59.61 17.93
C ALA A 927 18.76 -58.75 16.75
N LYS A 928 19.49 -58.83 15.63
CA LYS A 928 19.17 -58.11 14.39
C LYS A 928 17.83 -58.56 13.79
N LYS A 929 17.55 -59.87 13.77
CA LYS A 929 16.22 -60.39 13.34
C LYS A 929 15.09 -59.88 14.23
N ASN A 930 15.29 -59.88 15.55
CA ASN A 930 14.32 -59.33 16.49
C ASN A 930 14.12 -57.82 16.30
N ALA A 931 15.17 -57.07 16.00
CA ALA A 931 15.09 -55.65 15.70
C ALA A 931 14.21 -55.37 14.48
N TYR A 932 14.40 -56.09 13.36
CA TYR A 932 13.52 -55.97 12.19
C TYR A 932 12.07 -56.39 12.47
N ALA A 933 11.85 -57.41 13.30
CA ALA A 933 10.50 -57.81 13.71
C ALA A 933 9.82 -56.72 14.55
N LEU A 934 10.56 -56.02 15.42
CA LEU A 934 10.06 -54.89 16.20
C LEU A 934 9.76 -53.66 15.33
N MET A 935 10.55 -53.42 14.29
CA MET A 935 10.23 -52.40 13.27
C MET A 935 8.91 -52.70 12.56
N GLY A 936 8.66 -53.96 12.19
CA GLY A 936 7.38 -54.39 11.61
C GLY A 936 6.17 -54.16 12.54
N LYS A 937 6.41 -54.13 13.86
CA LYS A 937 5.40 -53.78 14.89
C LYS A 937 5.36 -52.30 15.25
N ARG A 938 6.10 -51.44 14.53
CA ARG A 938 6.24 -49.99 14.77
C ARG A 938 6.78 -49.62 16.16
N ARG A 939 7.55 -50.50 16.80
CA ARG A 939 8.23 -50.23 18.09
C ARG A 939 9.68 -49.79 17.83
N PHE A 940 9.86 -48.60 17.28
CA PHE A 940 11.12 -48.15 16.71
C PHE A 940 12.25 -47.93 17.72
N GLU A 941 12.00 -47.28 18.87
CA GLU A 941 13.01 -47.08 19.91
C GLU A 941 13.51 -48.42 20.49
N TYR A 942 12.58 -49.35 20.72
CA TYR A 942 12.92 -50.68 21.19
C TYR A 942 13.66 -51.50 20.12
N ALA A 943 13.31 -51.34 18.83
CA ALA A 943 14.08 -51.90 17.74
C ALA A 943 15.52 -51.35 17.72
N ALA A 944 15.70 -50.04 17.89
CA ALA A 944 17.02 -49.41 17.98
C ALA A 944 17.85 -50.00 19.12
N ALA A 945 17.24 -50.23 20.29
CA ALA A 945 17.89 -50.93 21.41
C ALA A 945 18.38 -52.35 21.03
N PHE A 946 17.59 -53.10 20.25
CA PHE A 946 18.01 -54.42 19.75
C PHE A 946 19.12 -54.36 18.68
N PHE A 947 19.17 -53.30 17.87
CA PHE A 947 20.31 -53.05 16.97
C PHE A 947 21.59 -52.76 17.75
N LEU A 948 21.51 -52.03 18.87
CA LEU A 948 22.65 -51.85 19.79
C LEU A 948 23.09 -53.19 20.42
N LEU A 949 22.16 -54.09 20.77
CA LEU A 949 22.52 -55.45 21.22
C LEU A 949 23.18 -56.29 20.12
N ALA A 950 22.90 -56.00 18.84
CA ALA A 950 23.48 -56.68 17.70
C ALA A 950 24.86 -56.11 17.29
N GLU A 951 25.39 -55.13 18.02
CA GLU A 951 26.56 -54.32 17.64
C GLU A 951 26.42 -53.62 16.28
N ASP A 952 25.21 -53.12 15.98
CA ASP A 952 24.90 -52.38 14.75
C ASP A 952 24.41 -50.95 15.07
N PRO A 953 25.30 -50.06 15.56
CA PRO A 953 24.92 -48.69 15.93
C PRO A 953 24.46 -47.86 14.74
N THR A 954 24.92 -48.17 13.52
CA THR A 954 24.52 -47.47 12.30
C THR A 954 23.02 -47.66 12.03
N SER A 955 22.54 -48.90 12.12
CA SER A 955 21.11 -49.19 11.95
C SER A 955 20.27 -48.59 13.08
N ALA A 956 20.78 -48.59 14.32
CA ALA A 956 20.12 -47.96 15.46
C ALA A 956 19.95 -46.44 15.26
N SER A 957 21.02 -45.72 14.93
CA SER A 957 20.99 -44.27 14.67
C SER A 957 20.09 -43.91 13.49
N ASN A 958 20.09 -44.69 12.40
CA ASN A 958 19.22 -44.46 11.25
C ASN A 958 17.72 -44.59 11.58
N ILE A 959 17.35 -45.51 12.47
CA ILE A 959 15.96 -45.68 12.91
C ILE A 959 15.55 -44.55 13.83
N LEU A 960 16.41 -44.13 14.76
CA LEU A 960 16.14 -43.01 15.66
C LEU A 960 15.97 -41.70 14.86
N ALA A 961 16.90 -41.41 13.95
CA ALA A 961 16.81 -40.22 13.12
C ALA A 961 15.65 -40.29 12.11
N GLY A 962 15.41 -41.47 11.51
CA GLY A 962 14.45 -41.63 10.41
C GLY A 962 13.01 -41.93 10.84
N GLN A 963 12.81 -42.96 11.67
CA GLN A 963 11.47 -43.45 12.03
C GLN A 963 10.96 -42.85 13.34
N CYS A 964 11.86 -42.51 14.29
CA CYS A 964 11.48 -41.76 15.49
C CYS A 964 11.54 -40.24 15.28
N GLU A 965 12.06 -39.77 14.14
CA GLU A 965 12.25 -38.34 13.82
C GLU A 965 13.03 -37.58 14.91
N ASP A 966 13.90 -38.27 15.65
CA ASP A 966 14.70 -37.69 16.73
C ASP A 966 16.20 -37.84 16.41
N VAL A 967 16.69 -36.86 15.64
CA VAL A 967 18.10 -36.78 15.25
C VAL A 967 19.01 -36.53 16.46
N MET A 968 18.54 -35.79 17.46
CA MET A 968 19.31 -35.50 18.68
C MET A 968 19.51 -36.76 19.53
N LEU A 969 18.49 -37.62 19.62
CA LEU A 969 18.58 -38.92 20.26
C LEU A 969 19.54 -39.85 19.50
N ALA A 970 19.45 -39.86 18.17
CA ALA A 970 20.35 -40.63 17.32
C ALA A 970 21.82 -40.23 17.50
N ILE A 971 22.10 -38.92 17.62
CA ILE A 971 23.43 -38.39 17.90
C ILE A 971 23.88 -38.77 19.31
N ALA A 972 23.05 -38.54 20.34
CA ALA A 972 23.40 -38.87 21.72
C ALA A 972 23.74 -40.36 21.89
N VAL A 973 22.93 -41.25 21.29
CA VAL A 973 23.20 -42.70 21.27
C VAL A 973 24.48 -43.02 20.50
N GLY A 974 24.71 -42.38 19.36
CA GLY A 974 25.95 -42.55 18.59
C GLY A 974 27.21 -42.17 19.38
N ARG A 975 27.17 -41.01 20.05
CA ARG A 975 28.23 -40.49 20.91
C ARG A 975 28.54 -41.41 22.10
N LEU A 976 27.50 -41.89 22.78
CA LEU A 976 27.64 -42.76 23.96
C LEU A 976 28.09 -44.19 23.61
N TYR A 977 27.44 -44.80 22.62
CA TYR A 977 27.69 -46.20 22.28
C TYR A 977 28.99 -46.39 21.50
N SER A 978 29.25 -45.54 20.50
CA SER A 978 30.36 -45.70 19.55
C SER A 978 31.50 -44.69 19.75
N GLY A 979 31.25 -43.58 20.45
CA GLY A 979 32.19 -42.47 20.62
C GLY A 979 32.09 -41.40 19.52
N ASP A 980 32.55 -40.19 19.85
CA ASP A 980 32.48 -39.00 18.98
C ASP A 980 33.24 -39.16 17.65
N GLY A 981 34.29 -39.99 17.61
CA GLY A 981 35.08 -40.26 16.40
C GLY A 981 34.59 -41.45 15.55
N SER A 982 33.43 -42.01 15.86
CA SER A 982 32.98 -43.26 15.22
C SER A 982 32.54 -43.06 13.76
N PRO A 983 32.79 -44.05 12.87
CA PRO A 983 32.32 -43.99 11.49
C PRO A 983 30.79 -43.90 11.38
N ALA A 984 30.06 -44.51 12.30
CA ALA A 984 28.60 -44.47 12.34
C ALA A 984 28.08 -43.04 12.61
N LEU A 985 28.66 -42.34 13.60
CA LEU A 985 28.30 -40.95 13.89
C LEU A 985 28.72 -40.00 12.76
N ARG A 986 29.94 -40.16 12.22
CA ARG A 986 30.40 -39.37 11.07
C ARG A 986 29.46 -39.50 9.88
N LYS A 987 29.03 -40.72 9.56
CA LYS A 987 28.07 -40.99 8.49
C LYS A 987 26.72 -40.28 8.73
N LEU A 988 26.19 -40.36 9.96
CA LEU A 988 24.95 -39.66 10.33
C LEU A 988 25.06 -38.13 10.14
N LEU A 989 26.17 -37.53 10.55
CA LEU A 989 26.39 -36.09 10.42
C LEU A 989 26.57 -35.68 8.95
N GLN A 990 27.41 -36.37 8.18
CA GLN A 990 27.76 -36.00 6.81
C GLN A 990 26.66 -36.32 5.78
N GLU A 991 25.91 -37.41 5.95
CA GLU A 991 24.88 -37.82 4.97
C GLU A 991 23.50 -37.22 5.27
N ARG A 992 23.26 -36.74 6.49
CA ARG A 992 21.94 -36.25 6.91
C ARG A 992 21.99 -34.83 7.47
N LEU A 993 22.70 -34.62 8.57
CA LEU A 993 22.62 -33.35 9.32
C LEU A 993 23.25 -32.18 8.56
N MET A 994 24.48 -32.34 8.04
CA MET A 994 25.20 -31.27 7.35
C MET A 994 24.51 -30.85 6.03
N PRO A 995 24.05 -31.77 5.16
CA PRO A 995 23.28 -31.38 3.97
C PRO A 995 21.98 -30.65 4.29
N ASP A 996 21.27 -31.06 5.35
CA ASP A 996 20.07 -30.37 5.81
C ASP A 996 20.43 -28.96 6.32
N ALA A 997 21.49 -28.82 7.12
CA ALA A 997 21.95 -27.54 7.62
C ALA A 997 22.46 -26.59 6.52
N GLU A 998 23.14 -27.11 5.48
CA GLU A 998 23.53 -26.32 4.30
C GLU A 998 22.33 -25.87 3.47
N ARG A 999 21.30 -26.73 3.35
CA ARG A 999 20.06 -26.39 2.64
C ARG A 999 19.29 -25.29 3.36
N ASP A 1000 19.21 -25.38 4.68
CA ASP A 1000 18.40 -24.52 5.54
C ASP A 1000 19.19 -23.27 5.99
N GLY A 1001 20.50 -23.27 5.76
CA GLY A 1001 21.40 -22.14 6.00
C GLY A 1001 21.89 -21.98 7.43
N ASP A 1002 21.78 -23.02 8.25
CA ASP A 1002 22.16 -23.02 9.66
C ASP A 1002 23.69 -23.17 9.83
N ARG A 1003 24.38 -22.03 9.89
CA ARG A 1003 25.84 -21.97 10.07
C ARG A 1003 26.30 -22.46 11.44
N TRP A 1004 25.45 -22.35 12.47
CA TRP A 1004 25.78 -22.79 13.82
C TRP A 1004 25.80 -24.31 13.91
N LEU A 1005 24.80 -24.96 13.34
CA LEU A 1005 24.72 -26.41 13.24
C LEU A 1005 25.87 -26.99 12.42
N LEU A 1006 26.23 -26.37 11.29
CA LEU A 1006 27.39 -26.77 10.48
C LEU A 1006 28.71 -26.62 11.26
N SER A 1007 28.92 -25.47 11.91
CA SER A 1007 30.10 -25.22 12.73
C SER A 1007 30.20 -26.26 13.87
N TRP A 1008 29.10 -26.51 14.58
CA TRP A 1008 29.07 -27.52 15.64
C TRP A 1008 29.32 -28.94 15.11
N GLY A 1009 28.75 -29.31 13.96
CA GLY A 1009 28.94 -30.62 13.34
C GLY A 1009 30.41 -30.89 13.00
N HIS A 1010 31.10 -29.91 12.39
CA HIS A 1010 32.54 -30.00 12.14
C HIS A 1010 33.35 -29.98 13.43
N ALA A 1011 32.95 -29.19 14.43
CA ALA A 1011 33.62 -29.16 15.73
C ALA A 1011 33.56 -30.53 16.44
N LEU A 1012 32.40 -31.20 16.40
CA LEU A 1012 32.21 -32.56 16.94
C LEU A 1012 33.09 -33.59 16.22
N LEU A 1013 33.27 -33.46 14.90
CA LEU A 1013 34.18 -34.28 14.09
C LEU A 1013 35.67 -33.93 14.27
N ARG A 1014 35.99 -32.94 15.13
CA ARG A 1014 37.34 -32.40 15.38
C ARG A 1014 37.96 -31.71 14.16
N GLU A 1015 37.13 -31.20 13.26
CA GLU A 1015 37.47 -30.48 12.04
C GLU A 1015 37.45 -28.96 12.29
N ARG A 1016 38.38 -28.46 13.12
CA ARG A 1016 38.34 -27.07 13.63
C ARG A 1016 38.36 -26.01 12.53
N GLN A 1017 39.11 -26.23 11.46
CA GLN A 1017 39.22 -25.25 10.38
C GLN A 1017 37.92 -25.15 9.58
N GLN A 1018 37.29 -26.28 9.29
CA GLN A 1018 35.98 -26.35 8.63
C GLN A 1018 34.88 -25.75 9.52
N ALA A 1019 34.93 -25.99 10.83
CA ALA A 1019 34.01 -25.38 11.79
C ALA A 1019 34.08 -23.84 11.76
N ALA A 1020 35.29 -23.27 11.73
CA ALA A 1020 35.46 -21.83 11.57
C ALA A 1020 34.98 -21.33 10.19
N GLN A 1021 35.33 -22.02 9.11
CA GLN A 1021 34.93 -21.63 7.75
C GLN A 1021 33.41 -21.60 7.57
N ALA A 1022 32.68 -22.58 8.13
CA ALA A 1022 31.22 -22.67 8.06
C ALA A 1022 30.50 -21.39 8.56
N LEU A 1023 31.11 -20.62 9.46
CA LEU A 1023 30.53 -19.39 10.01
C LEU A 1023 30.64 -18.18 9.05
N VAL A 1024 31.64 -18.17 8.16
CA VAL A 1024 31.95 -17.00 7.29
C VAL A 1024 31.65 -17.22 5.81
N LEU A 1025 31.47 -18.48 5.39
CA LEU A 1025 31.19 -18.84 4.01
C LEU A 1025 29.94 -18.10 3.48
N PRO A 1026 30.02 -17.51 2.28
CA PRO A 1026 28.87 -16.86 1.67
C PRO A 1026 27.80 -17.90 1.33
N HIS A 1027 26.53 -17.56 1.57
CA HIS A 1027 25.43 -18.39 1.09
C HIS A 1027 25.40 -18.41 -0.44
N HIS A 1028 25.39 -19.60 -1.04
CA HIS A 1028 25.33 -19.78 -2.50
C HIS A 1028 23.91 -19.57 -3.08
N ARG A 1029 22.92 -19.21 -2.26
CA ARG A 1029 21.52 -19.00 -2.62
C ARG A 1029 21.05 -17.58 -2.26
N VAL A 1030 19.75 -17.33 -2.45
CA VAL A 1030 19.01 -16.13 -2.03
C VAL A 1030 19.59 -15.52 -0.75
N ARG A 1031 20.07 -14.27 -0.83
CA ARG A 1031 20.58 -13.55 0.33
C ARG A 1031 19.39 -13.04 1.15
N SER A 1032 19.14 -13.65 2.31
CA SER A 1032 18.24 -13.12 3.32
C SER A 1032 19.04 -12.43 4.43
N TRP A 1033 18.43 -11.43 5.05
CA TRP A 1033 19.02 -10.78 6.23
C TRP A 1033 19.20 -11.77 7.40
N GLU A 1034 18.33 -12.80 7.49
CA GLU A 1034 18.40 -13.87 8.49
C GLU A 1034 19.61 -14.79 8.31
N GLY A 1035 19.96 -15.11 7.07
CA GLY A 1035 21.04 -16.06 6.77
C GLY A 1035 22.45 -15.50 7.02
N ASP A 1036 22.60 -14.20 7.21
CA ASP A 1036 23.87 -13.52 7.54
C ASP A 1036 23.86 -12.98 8.98
N GLU A 1037 23.59 -13.86 9.95
CA GLU A 1037 23.57 -13.49 11.37
C GLU A 1037 24.93 -12.94 11.84
N PRO A 1038 25.01 -11.68 12.33
CA PRO A 1038 26.28 -11.04 12.70
C PRO A 1038 27.04 -11.71 13.85
N THR A 1039 26.32 -12.38 14.75
CA THR A 1039 26.88 -13.03 15.95
C THR A 1039 27.78 -14.23 15.59
N THR A 1040 27.66 -14.79 14.38
CA THR A 1040 28.53 -15.87 13.87
C THR A 1040 30.01 -15.46 13.88
N LEU A 1041 30.29 -14.17 13.67
CA LEU A 1041 31.64 -13.61 13.72
C LEU A 1041 32.28 -13.70 15.10
N ILE A 1042 31.47 -13.74 16.17
CA ILE A 1042 31.96 -13.85 17.54
C ILE A 1042 32.65 -15.20 17.73
N LEU A 1043 31.97 -16.30 17.36
CA LEU A 1043 32.55 -17.64 17.46
C LEU A 1043 33.67 -17.85 16.41
N TYR A 1044 33.52 -17.30 15.21
CA TYR A 1044 34.57 -17.37 14.18
C TYR A 1044 35.89 -16.77 14.68
N ARG A 1045 35.83 -15.60 15.33
CA ARG A 1045 37.02 -14.92 15.90
C ARG A 1045 37.77 -15.80 16.89
N GLU A 1046 37.06 -16.64 17.64
CA GLU A 1046 37.61 -17.53 18.66
C GLU A 1046 38.12 -18.87 18.06
N LEU A 1047 37.48 -19.37 17.00
CA LEU A 1047 37.83 -20.64 16.36
C LEU A 1047 38.97 -20.53 15.34
N ARG A 1048 39.05 -19.40 14.60
CA ARG A 1048 40.00 -19.20 13.49
C ARG A 1048 41.45 -19.26 13.96
N LYS A 1049 42.30 -19.92 13.17
CA LYS A 1049 43.77 -19.92 13.35
C LYS A 1049 44.46 -19.00 12.34
N SER A 1050 43.93 -18.95 11.11
CA SER A 1050 44.33 -18.07 10.02
C SER A 1050 43.08 -17.43 9.41
N SER A 1051 43.26 -16.33 8.69
CA SER A 1051 42.12 -15.65 8.06
C SER A 1051 41.57 -16.43 6.87
N SER A 1052 40.24 -16.54 6.80
CA SER A 1052 39.53 -17.05 5.64
C SER A 1052 39.53 -16.02 4.51
N GLN A 1053 39.48 -16.49 3.24
CA GLN A 1053 39.34 -15.61 2.08
C GLN A 1053 38.02 -14.81 2.12
N ASP A 1054 36.97 -15.37 2.72
CA ASP A 1054 35.64 -14.74 2.84
C ASP A 1054 35.49 -13.84 4.08
N GLU A 1055 36.49 -13.78 4.96
CA GLU A 1055 36.40 -13.08 6.24
C GLU A 1055 36.06 -11.60 6.07
N TYR A 1056 36.75 -10.92 5.15
CA TYR A 1056 36.52 -9.50 4.88
C TYR A 1056 35.08 -9.23 4.46
N GLN A 1057 34.54 -10.06 3.57
CA GLN A 1057 33.16 -9.93 3.12
C GLN A 1057 32.18 -10.28 4.24
N ALA A 1058 32.46 -11.26 5.09
CA ALA A 1058 31.62 -11.61 6.23
C ALA A 1058 31.50 -10.45 7.24
N VAL A 1059 32.61 -9.75 7.54
CA VAL A 1059 32.61 -8.55 8.39
C VAL A 1059 31.75 -7.44 7.80
N LEU A 1060 31.90 -7.18 6.50
CA LEU A 1060 31.08 -6.17 5.81
C LEU A 1060 29.59 -6.54 5.80
N ARG A 1061 29.24 -7.82 5.56
CA ARG A 1061 27.85 -8.31 5.62
C ARG A 1061 27.25 -8.09 7.02
N ALA A 1062 27.96 -8.50 8.07
CA ALA A 1062 27.53 -8.31 9.45
C ALA A 1062 27.34 -6.82 9.82
N ALA A 1063 28.27 -5.95 9.42
CA ALA A 1063 28.15 -4.51 9.66
C ALA A 1063 26.93 -3.89 8.94
N ARG A 1064 26.61 -4.36 7.72
CA ARG A 1064 25.42 -3.94 6.98
C ARG A 1064 24.13 -4.42 7.64
N VAL A 1065 24.08 -5.68 8.08
CA VAL A 1065 22.93 -6.24 8.81
C VAL A 1065 22.66 -5.42 10.07
N PHE A 1066 23.69 -5.11 10.87
CA PHE A 1066 23.52 -4.23 12.04
C PHE A 1066 22.98 -2.85 11.68
N ARG A 1067 23.47 -2.23 10.60
CA ARG A 1067 22.94 -0.94 10.13
C ARG A 1067 21.49 -1.03 9.69
N ARG A 1068 21.06 -2.10 9.00
CA ARG A 1068 19.65 -2.32 8.64
C ARG A 1068 18.77 -2.63 9.83
N MET A 1069 19.30 -3.25 10.89
CA MET A 1069 18.61 -3.40 12.16
C MET A 1069 18.49 -2.09 12.95
N GLY A 1070 19.14 -1.00 12.52
CA GLY A 1070 19.24 0.24 13.31
C GLY A 1070 20.26 0.18 14.45
N LEU A 1071 20.98 -0.94 14.60
CA LEU A 1071 21.98 -1.21 15.63
C LEU A 1071 23.37 -0.66 15.23
N TRP A 1072 23.48 0.66 15.10
CA TRP A 1072 24.69 1.28 14.55
C TRP A 1072 25.89 1.23 15.50
N LEU A 1073 25.66 1.22 16.82
CA LEU A 1073 26.72 1.08 17.81
C LEU A 1073 27.43 -0.29 17.71
N PRO A 1074 26.70 -1.43 17.67
CA PRO A 1074 27.27 -2.73 17.30
C PRO A 1074 28.03 -2.76 15.97
N ALA A 1075 27.50 -2.12 14.93
CA ALA A 1075 28.16 -2.03 13.63
C ALA A 1075 29.52 -1.30 13.73
N LEU A 1076 29.55 -0.19 14.48
CA LEU A 1076 30.76 0.59 14.70
C LEU A 1076 31.80 -0.21 15.49
N ASP A 1077 31.40 -0.84 16.60
CA ASP A 1077 32.27 -1.69 17.44
C ASP A 1077 32.91 -2.81 16.60
N LEU A 1078 32.09 -3.49 15.79
CA LEU A 1078 32.55 -4.56 14.92
C LEU A 1078 33.65 -4.05 13.99
N VAL A 1079 33.41 -2.97 13.24
CA VAL A 1079 34.36 -2.49 12.23
C VAL A 1079 35.59 -1.82 12.86
N SER A 1080 35.45 -1.14 14.00
CA SER A 1080 36.57 -0.46 14.66
C SER A 1080 37.52 -1.43 15.36
N ASN A 1081 37.00 -2.53 15.92
CA ASN A 1081 37.77 -3.44 16.77
C ASN A 1081 38.07 -4.80 16.12
N TRP A 1082 37.65 -5.02 14.87
CA TRP A 1082 38.01 -6.24 14.13
C TRP A 1082 39.48 -6.21 13.68
N GLN A 1083 40.18 -7.29 13.97
CA GLN A 1083 41.57 -7.49 13.53
C GLN A 1083 41.63 -8.70 12.61
N PHE A 1084 42.20 -8.54 11.42
CA PHE A 1084 42.45 -9.62 10.48
C PHE A 1084 43.77 -10.32 10.81
N LEU A 1085 43.78 -11.66 10.76
CA LEU A 1085 44.99 -12.45 10.94
C LEU A 1085 45.73 -12.58 9.59
N PRO A 1086 47.05 -12.84 9.59
CA PRO A 1086 47.75 -13.18 8.36
C PRO A 1086 47.12 -14.42 7.71
N ALA A 1087 46.86 -14.36 6.40
CA ALA A 1087 46.48 -15.56 5.65
C ALA A 1087 47.68 -16.52 5.61
N ASP A 1088 47.44 -17.83 5.78
CA ASP A 1088 48.47 -18.82 5.49
C ASP A 1088 48.85 -18.69 4.01
N VAL A 1089 50.09 -18.30 3.73
CA VAL A 1089 50.61 -18.19 2.36
C VAL A 1089 50.77 -19.61 1.82
N GLN A 1090 49.70 -20.17 1.27
CA GLN A 1090 49.81 -21.14 0.19
C GLN A 1090 49.76 -20.35 -1.11
N GLU A 1091 50.86 -20.38 -1.86
CA GLU A 1091 51.05 -19.73 -3.15
C GLU A 1091 49.91 -20.05 -4.12
N GLN A 1092 48.93 -19.16 -4.24
CA GLN A 1092 48.09 -19.05 -5.43
C GLN A 1092 47.83 -17.56 -5.74
N SER A 1093 48.03 -17.24 -7.02
CA SER A 1093 47.99 -15.95 -7.73
C SER A 1093 47.19 -14.79 -7.13
N PRO A 1094 47.64 -13.53 -7.33
CA PRO A 1094 47.02 -12.36 -6.71
C PRO A 1094 45.56 -12.18 -7.17
N PRO A 1095 44.66 -11.73 -6.27
CA PRO A 1095 43.30 -11.39 -6.65
C PRO A 1095 43.30 -10.17 -7.57
N LYS A 1096 42.51 -10.22 -8.64
CA LYS A 1096 42.26 -9.09 -9.55
C LYS A 1096 41.60 -7.95 -8.75
N MET A 1097 42.37 -6.91 -8.44
CA MET A 1097 41.82 -5.63 -8.02
C MET A 1097 41.17 -4.96 -9.25
N ASN A 1098 39.84 -4.90 -9.25
CA ASN A 1098 39.09 -3.93 -10.04
C ASN A 1098 38.84 -2.71 -9.15
N GLY A 1099 39.39 -1.56 -9.53
CA GLY A 1099 39.18 -0.32 -8.80
C GLY A 1099 39.92 0.88 -9.39
N VAL A 1100 39.37 1.40 -10.48
CA VAL A 1100 39.30 2.81 -10.91
C VAL A 1100 40.58 3.65 -10.90
N ALA A 1101 40.87 4.13 -12.11
CA ALA A 1101 41.86 5.14 -12.44
C ALA A 1101 41.62 6.46 -11.70
N ASP A 1102 42.64 6.92 -10.99
CA ASP A 1102 42.82 8.35 -10.72
C ASP A 1102 43.75 8.93 -11.78
N SER A 1103 43.17 9.71 -12.68
CA SER A 1103 43.92 10.60 -13.56
C SER A 1103 44.26 11.88 -12.81
N LYS A 1104 45.55 12.13 -12.55
CA LYS A 1104 46.22 13.36 -12.97
C LYS A 1104 47.72 13.30 -12.70
N GLU A 1105 48.44 13.42 -13.81
CA GLU A 1105 49.86 13.67 -13.92
C GLU A 1105 50.28 14.89 -13.10
N THR A 1106 51.39 14.78 -12.37
CA THR A 1106 52.44 15.80 -12.45
C THR A 1106 53.78 15.17 -12.13
N SER A 1107 54.67 15.33 -13.10
CA SER A 1107 56.06 14.87 -13.21
C SER A 1107 57.01 15.43 -12.16
N THR A 1108 58.01 14.65 -11.75
CA THR A 1108 59.39 15.12 -11.53
C THR A 1108 60.39 13.93 -11.51
N GLU A 1109 61.13 13.82 -12.62
CA GLU A 1109 62.55 13.41 -12.84
C GLU A 1109 63.31 12.44 -11.89
N ALA A 1110 63.60 11.23 -12.42
CA ALA A 1110 64.91 10.56 -12.69
C ALA A 1110 66.03 10.40 -11.61
N PRO A 1111 67.06 9.50 -11.77
CA PRO A 1111 67.27 8.41 -12.73
C PRO A 1111 67.75 7.03 -12.15
N ASN A 1112 67.83 6.05 -13.05
CA ASN A 1112 68.32 4.67 -12.94
C ASN A 1112 69.80 4.46 -12.52
N ALA A 1113 70.07 3.27 -11.93
CA ALA A 1113 71.28 2.42 -12.08
C ALA A 1113 70.99 1.14 -11.23
N ASN A 1114 71.12 -0.13 -11.63
CA ASN A 1114 72.03 -0.82 -12.53
C ASN A 1114 71.37 -2.12 -13.02
N GLU A 1115 71.52 -2.42 -14.31
CA GLU A 1115 71.68 -3.78 -14.83
C GLU A 1115 73.17 -4.19 -14.63
N PRO A 1116 73.53 -5.49 -14.48
CA PRO A 1116 73.71 -6.28 -15.69
C PRO A 1116 73.31 -7.77 -15.62
N PRO A 1117 73.28 -8.43 -16.79
CA PRO A 1117 72.64 -9.72 -17.07
C PRO A 1117 73.67 -10.85 -17.23
N SER A 1118 73.24 -12.10 -17.40
CA SER A 1118 73.93 -13.15 -18.18
C SER A 1118 73.16 -14.48 -18.10
N LEU A 1119 72.49 -14.89 -19.18
CA LEU A 1119 72.91 -15.90 -20.17
C LEU A 1119 72.97 -17.34 -19.63
N LEU A 1120 72.05 -18.16 -20.15
CA LEU A 1120 72.42 -19.41 -20.83
C LEU A 1120 71.28 -19.89 -21.74
N ASP A 1121 71.58 -19.88 -23.05
CA ASP A 1121 70.98 -20.63 -24.15
C ASP A 1121 70.79 -22.11 -23.78
N GLY A 1122 69.89 -22.91 -24.33
CA GLY A 1122 69.21 -22.92 -25.62
C GLY A 1122 69.03 -24.41 -25.99
N TYR A 1123 67.99 -24.76 -26.75
CA TYR A 1123 67.95 -25.78 -27.83
C TYR A 1123 66.50 -26.15 -28.16
N ASP A 1124 66.18 -25.93 -29.44
CA ASP A 1124 65.26 -26.64 -30.35
C ASP A 1124 63.72 -26.61 -30.20
N MET A 1125 63.08 -26.03 -31.23
CA MET A 1125 61.71 -26.30 -31.74
C MET A 1125 61.67 -27.64 -32.53
N PRO A 1126 60.52 -28.24 -32.96
CA PRO A 1126 59.13 -27.73 -33.22
C PRO A 1126 58.02 -28.79 -32.86
N PRO A 1127 56.80 -28.90 -33.47
CA PRO A 1127 55.78 -28.01 -34.08
C PRO A 1127 54.40 -28.12 -33.33
N PRO A 1128 53.22 -27.64 -33.83
CA PRO A 1128 52.00 -27.46 -33.02
C PRO A 1128 51.12 -28.71 -32.96
N GLU A 1129 50.47 -28.97 -31.80
CA GLU A 1129 49.50 -30.06 -31.65
C GLU A 1129 48.05 -29.55 -31.49
N ASP A 1130 47.25 -30.05 -32.42
CA ASP A 1130 45.79 -30.09 -32.47
C ASP A 1130 45.19 -31.19 -31.55
N ASN A 1131 43.91 -31.02 -31.21
CA ASN A 1131 42.90 -32.08 -31.04
C ASN A 1131 42.89 -33.01 -29.79
N GLU A 1132 42.85 -32.47 -28.57
CA GLU A 1132 42.38 -33.26 -27.39
C GLU A 1132 40.85 -33.24 -27.15
N LYS A 1133 40.12 -32.35 -27.82
CA LYS A 1133 38.65 -32.22 -27.63
C LYS A 1133 37.85 -33.25 -28.43
N ALA A 1134 38.29 -33.58 -29.64
CA ALA A 1134 37.65 -34.56 -30.52
C ALA A 1134 37.81 -36.03 -30.03
N ALA A 1135 38.87 -36.34 -29.28
CA ALA A 1135 39.12 -37.68 -28.74
C ALA A 1135 38.25 -38.01 -27.51
N ARG A 1136 37.81 -36.99 -26.74
CA ARG A 1136 36.89 -37.17 -25.61
C ARG A 1136 35.43 -37.33 -26.05
N GLU A 1137 35.03 -36.62 -27.09
CA GLU A 1137 33.68 -36.72 -27.65
C GLU A 1137 33.45 -38.07 -28.37
N ALA A 1138 34.47 -38.62 -29.04
CA ALA A 1138 34.40 -39.96 -29.64
C ALA A 1138 34.24 -41.09 -28.59
N LYS A 1139 34.91 -40.99 -27.43
CA LYS A 1139 34.79 -41.96 -26.33
C LYS A 1139 33.43 -41.90 -25.62
N ALA A 1140 32.83 -40.71 -25.52
CA ALA A 1140 31.48 -40.55 -24.94
C ALA A 1140 30.39 -41.11 -25.87
N ALA A 1141 30.54 -40.95 -27.19
CA ALA A 1141 29.63 -41.50 -28.19
C ALA A 1141 29.70 -43.05 -28.29
N GLU A 1142 30.88 -43.64 -28.13
CA GLU A 1142 31.06 -45.11 -28.16
C GLU A 1142 30.44 -45.82 -26.94
N LEU A 1143 30.47 -45.18 -25.76
CA LEU A 1143 29.85 -45.67 -24.53
C LEU A 1143 28.32 -45.63 -24.58
N LEU A 1144 27.75 -44.57 -25.18
CA LEU A 1144 26.30 -44.46 -25.42
C LEU A 1144 25.80 -45.46 -26.48
N ARG A 1145 26.66 -45.84 -27.44
CA ARG A 1145 26.33 -46.85 -28.45
C ARG A 1145 26.34 -48.27 -27.86
N LYS A 1146 27.31 -48.60 -26.98
CA LYS A 1146 27.36 -49.89 -26.25
C LYS A 1146 26.22 -50.06 -25.22
N LEU A 1147 25.65 -48.97 -24.71
CA LEU A 1147 24.45 -49.00 -23.86
C LEU A 1147 23.14 -49.18 -24.65
N LYS A 1148 23.10 -48.77 -25.93
CA LYS A 1148 21.95 -48.96 -26.82
C LYS A 1148 21.93 -50.31 -27.54
N GLU A 1149 23.07 -50.94 -27.77
CA GLU A 1149 23.18 -52.27 -28.44
C GLU A 1149 22.88 -53.48 -27.52
N LYS A 1150 22.51 -53.27 -26.24
CA LYS A 1150 22.11 -54.34 -25.30
C LYS A 1150 20.59 -54.42 -25.03
N LYS A 1151 19.81 -53.60 -25.72
CA LYS A 1151 18.35 -53.74 -25.88
C LYS A 1151 18.11 -54.14 -27.34
N ASP A 1152 17.34 -55.19 -27.53
CA ASP A 1152 16.77 -55.67 -28.81
C ASP A 1152 17.56 -56.77 -29.55
N GLY A 1153 17.25 -58.02 -29.17
CA GLY A 1153 17.15 -59.16 -30.09
C GLY A 1153 15.66 -59.47 -30.40
N PRO A 1154 15.34 -60.23 -31.46
CA PRO A 1154 14.43 -59.78 -32.54
C PRO A 1154 13.01 -60.44 -32.47
N PRO A 1155 12.13 -60.34 -33.48
CA PRO A 1155 10.90 -59.54 -33.44
C PRO A 1155 9.60 -60.37 -33.34
N LYS A 1156 8.51 -59.67 -32.98
CA LYS A 1156 7.14 -60.15 -32.80
C LYS A 1156 6.41 -60.45 -34.12
N GLU A 1157 5.58 -61.50 -34.11
CA GLU A 1157 4.35 -61.57 -34.93
C GLU A 1157 3.12 -61.62 -34.02
N GLN A 1158 2.09 -60.85 -34.43
CA GLN A 1158 0.77 -60.63 -33.86
C GLN A 1158 -0.12 -61.89 -34.08
N GLU A 1159 -1.24 -62.20 -33.44
CA GLU A 1159 -2.17 -61.55 -32.52
C GLU A 1159 -3.06 -62.68 -31.95
N VAL A 1160 -3.74 -62.47 -30.81
CA VAL A 1160 -5.08 -63.00 -30.40
C VAL A 1160 -5.14 -63.27 -28.88
N LYS A 1161 -6.20 -62.72 -28.28
CA LYS A 1161 -6.48 -62.48 -26.86
C LYS A 1161 -6.86 -63.72 -26.01
N LYS A 1162 -6.44 -63.71 -24.74
CA LYS A 1162 -7.03 -64.22 -23.44
C LYS A 1162 -5.94 -64.92 -22.58
N PRO A 1163 -6.12 -65.17 -21.26
CA PRO A 1163 -6.89 -64.54 -20.16
C PRO A 1163 -5.94 -64.08 -19.00
N PRO A 1164 -6.41 -63.47 -17.88
CA PRO A 1164 -5.52 -62.91 -16.85
C PRO A 1164 -5.05 -63.99 -15.86
N PRO A 1165 -3.81 -63.95 -15.30
CA PRO A 1165 -3.42 -64.86 -14.23
C PRO A 1165 -3.36 -64.19 -12.85
N THR A 1166 -4.18 -64.77 -11.96
CA THR A 1166 -3.94 -65.04 -10.53
C THR A 1166 -3.71 -63.86 -9.58
N GLN A 1167 -4.86 -63.33 -9.15
CA GLN A 1167 -5.09 -62.59 -7.92
C GLN A 1167 -4.68 -63.43 -6.68
N PHE A 1168 -3.73 -62.94 -5.87
CA PHE A 1168 -3.63 -63.35 -4.46
C PHE A 1168 -4.63 -62.48 -3.68
N LYS A 1169 -5.71 -63.11 -3.20
CA LYS A 1169 -6.72 -62.50 -2.34
C LYS A 1169 -6.17 -62.40 -0.91
N GLU A 1170 -6.15 -61.19 -0.36
CA GLU A 1170 -6.20 -61.00 1.09
C GLU A 1170 -7.46 -61.71 1.64
N PRO A 1171 -7.37 -62.48 2.73
CA PRO A 1171 -8.55 -62.92 3.45
C PRO A 1171 -9.13 -61.75 4.26
N ASP A 1172 -10.43 -61.58 4.05
CA ASP A 1172 -11.31 -60.58 4.65
C ASP A 1172 -11.36 -60.67 6.18
N ALA A 1173 -11.44 -59.52 6.84
CA ALA A 1173 -11.34 -59.33 8.29
C ALA A 1173 -12.61 -59.69 9.07
N ASN A 1174 -13.38 -60.70 8.63
CA ASN A 1174 -14.66 -61.07 9.24
C ASN A 1174 -14.90 -62.59 9.31
N SER A 1175 -13.87 -63.38 9.63
CA SER A 1175 -14.06 -64.76 10.05
C SER A 1175 -12.93 -65.20 10.98
N LEU A 1176 -13.04 -64.82 12.25
CA LEU A 1176 -12.40 -65.48 13.42
C LEU A 1176 -12.83 -64.79 14.74
N LEU A 1177 -14.13 -64.54 14.90
CA LEU A 1177 -14.76 -64.41 16.21
C LEU A 1177 -15.46 -65.74 16.49
N ASP A 1178 -14.74 -66.68 17.08
CA ASP A 1178 -15.17 -67.54 18.20
C ASP A 1178 -14.13 -68.64 18.42
N SER A 1179 -13.18 -68.41 19.31
CA SER A 1179 -12.52 -69.48 20.09
C SER A 1179 -11.54 -68.89 21.10
N PHE A 1180 -12.00 -68.89 22.35
CA PHE A 1180 -11.26 -68.81 23.61
C PHE A 1180 -10.80 -67.43 24.07
N GLY A 1181 -11.53 -66.94 25.07
CA GLY A 1181 -11.13 -65.83 25.92
C GLY A 1181 -10.01 -66.19 26.89
N PHE A 1182 -9.25 -65.16 27.24
CA PHE A 1182 -8.74 -64.78 28.55
C PHE A 1182 -8.18 -63.37 28.46
#